data_AF-A0A7K1ULI9-F1
#
_entry.id   AF-A0A7K1ULI9-F1
#
_cell.length_a   1.000
_cell.length_b   1.000
_cell.length_c   1.000
_cell.angle_alpha   90.00
_cell.angle_beta   90.00
_cell.angle_gamma   90.00
#
_symmetry.space_group_name_H-M   'P 1'
#
loop_
_entity.id
_entity.type
_entity.pdbx_description
1 polymer ?
#
loop_
_entity_poly.entity_id
_entity_poly.type
_entity_poly.pdbx_seq_one_letter_code
_entity_poly.pdbx_strand_id
1 'polypeptide(L)'
;MVSWWRPVPANRARLPHQALTSTPLPGLASTWSRLVEAKSPGGPHTFHVLDTGPVLAERGIKPTGTILALHGNPTWSYLWRGVIAASLERAEPGSAWRVIAPDQLDMGFSDRLAHPEPPAAGAPSYRRLEQRLDDLDALADALDIDTGQPLVTLGHDWGGIISLAWAVRHSSSVDAVSTLNTAVDHPSGEPVPPALRAAMAPGLLPAATVLTDAFLRTTLSLAEGGLDPHVSAAYRAPYVSRLGRGGIGGFVADIPALAQHSSRTALEEASAGLREWEKPALLIWGPKDPVFRDRYLHDLLDRLPGADLHRFEGAGHLVAEDRNISEVLFTWLHQKFQHDAAPAASSPPPAAEVMGLHQQLAQMAASWRRDSPAVVELKDSGASQLSWAQLQEQVEVLASGLHELGVRSGDRVSLLVQPGNQLTVILYACLRLGAVAVVADAGLGLRGLTRAVRSAWPDWVIGEKPGLAAAAALGWPGRRISVDALSPRAAAIAGVEASVQRLLRGGRSAQLDTVPMPAGEDQAAVLFTSGSTGPAKGVIYTHARLGALVALLRSTFSIQPGASLIAGFAPFALLGPAIGATSVTPDMTVTKPATLSAAAVAAAAREGRATMFFGSPAALANVVATAGELSEQQRQDLAGIRLVLSAGAPVHPQLLDRVQELFPTAELHTPYGMTEGLLQADITRPEIHQAMATGQPGVCVGRPVEGVVFALAPLDDLGRPAETLQDPQNVPGKLGEIVVSAAHLKAGYDRLWHTDLRSRRDRYRELLWHRTGDVGHFDAEGRLWVQGRVQHVITTPAGPVGPGVVETPVDALPQVRRSAAVGVGPAGTQAVVVVLEPASGAELGFGSSPLAQPEVSRQVREASSEVPVSAVLVVDRLPTDIRHNSKIDRTALAGWAEQVLAGRRVNTP
;
A
#
# COMPACT_ATOMS: atom_id res chain seq x y z
N MET A 1 -19.05 40.71 -32.42
CA MET A 1 -18.71 41.26 -31.09
C MET A 1 -19.76 40.81 -30.11
N VAL A 2 -19.35 40.09 -29.07
CA VAL A 2 -20.22 39.34 -28.16
C VAL A 2 -20.76 40.28 -27.08
N SER A 3 -22.07 40.58 -27.07
CA SER A 3 -22.67 41.63 -26.23
C SER A 3 -22.80 41.32 -24.72
N TRP A 4 -22.43 40.12 -24.28
CA TRP A 4 -22.57 39.69 -22.88
C TRP A 4 -21.26 39.70 -22.07
N TRP A 5 -20.10 39.83 -22.70
CA TRP A 5 -18.80 39.84 -22.00
C TRP A 5 -18.39 41.25 -21.61
N ARG A 6 -18.03 41.44 -20.34
CA ARG A 6 -17.38 42.67 -19.86
C ARG A 6 -15.87 42.40 -19.73
N PRO A 7 -14.98 43.25 -20.28
CA PRO A 7 -13.54 43.07 -20.14
C PRO A 7 -13.10 42.89 -18.68
N VAL A 8 -12.10 42.04 -18.45
CA VAL A 8 -11.38 41.97 -17.16
C VAL A 8 -10.15 42.89 -17.28
N PRO A 9 -10.03 43.94 -16.46
CA PRO A 9 -8.89 44.85 -16.52
C PRO A 9 -7.63 44.22 -15.93
N ALA A 10 -6.47 44.71 -16.34
CA ALA A 10 -5.21 44.40 -15.67
C ALA A 10 -5.23 44.92 -14.23
N ASN A 11 -4.45 44.27 -13.35
CA ASN A 11 -4.28 44.69 -11.97
C ASN A 11 -2.86 44.35 -11.50
N ARG A 12 -2.30 45.18 -10.62
CA ARG A 12 -0.92 45.00 -10.14
C ARG A 12 -0.81 43.90 -9.09
N ALA A 13 0.35 43.27 -9.05
CA ALA A 13 0.77 42.36 -8.00
C ALA A 13 0.73 43.07 -6.64
N ARG A 14 0.49 42.29 -5.58
CA ARG A 14 0.36 42.82 -4.22
C ARG A 14 0.75 41.76 -3.20
N LEU A 15 1.11 42.16 -1.99
CA LEU A 15 1.41 41.19 -0.94
C LEU A 15 0.08 40.68 -0.32
N PRO A 16 -0.08 39.36 -0.08
CA PRO A 16 -1.31 38.80 0.48
C PRO A 16 -1.71 39.46 1.80
N HIS A 17 -0.76 39.67 2.71
CA HIS A 17 -1.02 40.27 4.02
C HIS A 17 -1.41 41.77 3.96
N GLN A 18 -1.09 42.46 2.86
CA GLN A 18 -1.55 43.84 2.62
C GLN A 18 -2.95 43.85 1.97
N ALA A 19 -3.24 42.85 1.13
CA ALA A 19 -4.49 42.73 0.41
C ALA A 19 -5.63 42.12 1.25
N LEU A 20 -5.28 41.27 2.23
CA LEU A 20 -6.21 40.47 3.03
C LEU A 20 -6.18 40.93 4.49
N THR A 21 -6.98 41.94 4.82
CA THR A 21 -7.05 42.49 6.18
C THR A 21 -7.93 41.67 7.14
N SER A 22 -8.85 40.87 6.61
CA SER A 22 -9.84 40.11 7.39
C SER A 22 -9.88 38.61 7.08
N THR A 23 -9.05 38.12 6.15
CA THR A 23 -8.97 36.70 5.78
C THR A 23 -7.69 36.11 6.36
N PRO A 24 -7.76 35.18 7.32
CA PRO A 24 -6.56 34.53 7.85
C PRO A 24 -5.89 33.69 6.77
N LEU A 25 -4.56 33.54 6.87
CA LEU A 25 -3.75 32.67 6.02
C LEU A 25 -3.08 31.60 6.88
N PRO A 26 -3.81 30.54 7.29
CA PRO A 26 -3.30 29.51 8.18
C PRO A 26 -1.98 28.90 7.68
N GLY A 27 -0.95 28.90 8.53
CA GLY A 27 0.34 28.30 8.19
C GLY A 27 1.15 29.07 7.14
N LEU A 28 0.80 30.32 6.82
CA LEU A 28 1.60 31.20 5.98
C LEU A 28 2.12 32.40 6.79
N ALA A 29 3.43 32.49 6.98
CA ALA A 29 4.03 33.69 7.58
C ALA A 29 4.22 34.80 6.54
N SER A 30 3.96 36.05 6.92
CA SER A 30 4.12 37.21 6.04
C SER A 30 5.56 37.44 5.60
N THR A 31 6.54 37.03 6.40
CA THR A 31 7.98 37.17 6.13
C THR A 31 8.47 36.31 4.95
N TRP A 32 7.70 35.30 4.54
CA TRP A 32 8.04 34.46 3.38
C TRP A 32 7.67 35.14 2.06
N SER A 33 6.79 36.16 2.09
CA SER A 33 6.17 36.74 0.90
C SER A 33 6.92 37.97 0.41
N ARG A 34 7.22 38.02 -0.90
CA ARG A 34 7.84 39.18 -1.57
C ARG A 34 7.29 39.37 -2.98
N LEU A 35 7.53 40.56 -3.52
CA LEU A 35 7.27 40.88 -4.93
C LEU A 35 8.59 40.88 -5.70
N VAL A 36 8.59 40.30 -6.90
CA VAL A 36 9.75 40.21 -7.77
C VAL A 36 9.37 40.72 -9.15
N GLU A 37 10.07 41.73 -9.65
CA GLU A 37 9.90 42.21 -11.02
C GLU A 37 10.80 41.40 -11.95
N ALA A 38 10.21 40.82 -12.99
CA ALA A 38 10.90 40.03 -14.00
C ALA A 38 10.63 40.57 -15.40
N LYS A 39 11.60 40.43 -16.30
CA LYS A 39 11.55 40.93 -17.68
C LYS A 39 10.95 39.89 -18.62
N SER A 40 9.67 39.59 -18.41
CA SER A 40 8.91 38.63 -19.23
C SER A 40 8.74 39.10 -20.68
N PRO A 41 8.49 38.18 -21.64
CA PRO A 41 8.06 38.55 -22.97
C PRO A 41 6.76 39.36 -22.92
N GLY A 42 6.76 40.54 -23.56
CA GLY A 42 5.65 41.50 -23.52
C GLY A 42 5.80 42.64 -22.52
N GLY A 43 6.85 42.64 -21.69
CA GLY A 43 7.21 43.76 -20.80
C GLY A 43 7.51 43.31 -19.36
N PRO A 44 7.95 44.25 -18.49
CA PRO A 44 8.20 43.95 -17.09
C PRO A 44 6.88 43.59 -16.38
N HIS A 45 6.90 42.46 -15.67
CA HIS A 45 5.79 41.98 -14.86
C HIS A 45 6.25 41.72 -13.43
N THR A 46 5.38 41.99 -12.47
CA THR A 46 5.63 41.72 -11.05
C THR A 46 4.95 40.42 -10.62
N PHE A 47 5.72 39.56 -9.97
CA PHE A 47 5.29 38.26 -9.45
C PHE A 47 5.24 38.31 -7.93
N HIS A 48 4.18 37.77 -7.34
CA HIS A 48 4.19 37.40 -5.94
C HIS A 48 4.91 36.06 -5.79
N VAL A 49 5.86 36.00 -4.85
CA VAL A 49 6.69 34.81 -4.60
C VAL A 49 6.75 34.56 -3.11
N LEU A 50 6.54 33.30 -2.71
CA LEU A 50 6.96 32.81 -1.40
C LEU A 50 8.38 32.27 -1.50
N ASP A 51 9.30 32.77 -0.67
CA ASP A 51 10.73 32.46 -0.74
C ASP A 51 11.33 32.30 0.66
N THR A 52 11.94 31.15 0.94
CA THR A 52 12.64 30.93 2.22
C THR A 52 14.03 31.54 2.26
N GLY A 53 14.60 31.94 1.12
CA GLY A 53 15.97 32.46 1.00
C GLY A 53 16.30 33.58 1.98
N PRO A 54 15.50 34.68 2.05
CA PRO A 54 15.73 35.76 3.01
C PRO A 54 15.74 35.28 4.47
N VAL A 55 14.82 34.39 4.84
CA VAL A 55 14.72 33.84 6.21
C VAL A 55 15.92 32.95 6.54
N LEU A 56 16.41 32.15 5.59
CA LEU A 56 17.62 31.35 5.76
C LEU A 56 18.87 32.23 5.91
N ALA A 57 18.97 33.31 5.12
CA ALA A 57 20.06 34.27 5.20
C ALA A 57 20.08 35.01 6.56
N GLU A 58 18.91 35.41 7.08
CA GLU A 58 18.77 35.98 8.43
C GLU A 58 19.24 35.01 9.54
N ARG A 59 19.08 33.69 9.33
CA ARG A 59 19.59 32.64 10.22
C ARG A 59 21.07 32.30 9.99
N GLY A 60 21.73 32.93 9.02
CA GLY A 60 23.11 32.60 8.64
C GLY A 60 23.28 31.24 7.97
N ILE A 61 22.20 30.64 7.43
CA ILE A 61 22.22 29.32 6.80
C ILE A 61 22.27 29.49 5.29
N LYS A 62 23.33 28.97 4.67
CA LYS A 62 23.43 28.88 3.20
C LYS A 62 22.63 27.64 2.72
N PRO A 63 21.72 27.78 1.74
CA PRO A 63 21.04 26.64 1.14
C PRO A 63 22.02 25.66 0.47
N THR A 64 21.75 24.36 0.60
CA THR A 64 22.43 23.25 -0.08
C THR A 64 21.71 22.79 -1.34
N GLY A 65 20.60 23.43 -1.67
CA GLY A 65 19.79 23.15 -2.85
C GLY A 65 18.57 24.06 -2.90
N THR A 66 17.93 24.15 -4.06
CA THR A 66 16.74 24.96 -4.30
C THR A 66 15.59 24.11 -4.83
N ILE A 67 14.38 24.33 -4.30
CA ILE A 67 13.13 23.77 -4.78
C ILE A 67 12.31 24.88 -5.43
N LEU A 68 12.03 24.77 -6.73
CA LEU A 68 11.11 25.63 -7.46
C LEU A 68 9.73 24.97 -7.52
N ALA A 69 8.78 25.46 -6.71
CA ALA A 69 7.48 24.85 -6.49
C ALA A 69 6.34 25.58 -7.24
N LEU A 70 5.79 24.95 -8.28
CA LEU A 70 4.78 25.51 -9.17
C LEU A 70 3.39 24.95 -8.88
N HIS A 71 2.48 25.84 -8.50
CA HIS A 71 1.07 25.49 -8.28
C HIS A 71 0.29 25.45 -9.61
N GLY A 72 -0.84 24.73 -9.62
CA GLY A 72 -1.77 24.70 -10.75
C GLY A 72 -3.01 25.57 -10.57
N ASN A 73 -4.03 25.35 -11.40
CA ASN A 73 -5.27 26.11 -11.40
C ASN A 73 -6.40 25.34 -10.70
N PRO A 74 -7.14 25.92 -9.73
CA PRO A 74 -7.23 27.34 -9.38
C PRO A 74 -6.53 27.69 -8.07
N THR A 75 -5.47 26.95 -7.70
CA THR A 75 -4.68 27.22 -6.50
C THR A 75 -3.70 28.39 -6.73
N TRP A 76 -2.95 28.76 -5.69
CA TRP A 76 -1.85 29.71 -5.73
C TRP A 76 -0.72 29.21 -4.81
N SER A 77 0.42 29.91 -4.76
CA SER A 77 1.64 29.52 -4.01
C SER A 77 1.40 29.08 -2.55
N TYR A 78 0.30 29.52 -1.94
CA TYR A 78 -0.20 29.03 -0.64
C TYR A 78 -0.32 27.50 -0.52
N LEU A 79 -0.48 26.78 -1.65
CA LEU A 79 -0.42 25.31 -1.70
C LEU A 79 0.86 24.75 -1.09
N TRP A 80 1.97 25.46 -1.26
CA TRP A 80 3.30 25.01 -0.85
C TRP A 80 3.71 25.47 0.55
N ARG A 81 2.81 26.12 1.30
CA ARG A 81 3.12 26.63 2.65
C ARG A 81 3.63 25.55 3.61
N GLY A 82 3.10 24.31 3.49
CA GLY A 82 3.55 23.17 4.28
C GLY A 82 4.95 22.69 3.91
N VAL A 83 5.36 22.82 2.64
CA VAL A 83 6.72 22.51 2.17
C VAL A 83 7.69 23.60 2.63
N ILE A 84 7.28 24.87 2.55
CA ILE A 84 8.05 26.03 3.01
C ILE A 84 8.32 25.94 4.53
N ALA A 85 7.28 25.72 5.33
CA ALA A 85 7.40 25.55 6.77
C ALA A 85 8.34 24.38 7.11
N ALA A 86 8.10 23.22 6.48
CA ALA A 86 8.91 22.03 6.66
C ALA A 86 10.39 22.24 6.29
N SER A 87 10.68 23.04 5.26
CA SER A 87 12.06 23.37 4.88
C SER A 87 12.75 24.21 5.96
N LEU A 88 12.05 25.24 6.47
CA LEU A 88 12.58 26.12 7.51
C LEU A 88 12.71 25.42 8.87
N GLU A 89 11.85 24.45 9.17
CA GLU A 89 11.92 23.63 10.38
C GLU A 89 13.10 22.66 10.37
N ARG A 90 13.48 22.15 9.19
CA ARG A 90 14.58 21.19 9.00
C ARG A 90 15.92 21.85 8.70
N ALA A 91 15.93 23.17 8.49
CA ALA A 91 17.09 23.90 8.01
C ALA A 91 18.20 23.92 9.07
N GLU A 92 19.28 23.20 8.78
CA GLU A 92 20.52 23.21 9.55
C GLU A 92 21.70 23.58 8.62
N PRO A 93 22.82 24.12 9.16
CA PRO A 93 24.02 24.34 8.36
C PRO A 93 24.45 23.06 7.62
N GLY A 94 24.57 23.14 6.29
CA GLY A 94 24.93 21.98 5.45
C GLY A 94 23.77 21.03 5.10
N SER A 95 22.54 21.34 5.54
CA SER A 95 21.33 20.58 5.18
C SER A 95 20.11 21.49 5.20
N ALA A 96 20.01 22.39 4.21
CA ALA A 96 18.91 23.35 4.11
C ALA A 96 18.49 23.58 2.66
N TRP A 97 17.19 23.52 2.38
CA TRP A 97 16.67 23.75 1.02
C TRP A 97 15.98 25.12 0.93
N ARG A 98 16.39 25.95 -0.04
CA ARG A 98 15.62 27.14 -0.41
C ARG A 98 14.36 26.69 -1.12
N VAL A 99 13.19 27.16 -0.73
CA VAL A 99 11.92 26.87 -1.42
C VAL A 99 11.40 28.17 -2.00
N ILE A 100 11.19 28.18 -3.31
CA ILE A 100 10.65 29.29 -4.08
C ILE A 100 9.32 28.83 -4.67
N ALA A 101 8.22 29.46 -4.28
CA ALA A 101 6.89 29.18 -4.79
C ALA A 101 6.28 30.46 -5.39
N PRO A 102 6.41 30.68 -6.71
CA PRO A 102 5.83 31.84 -7.36
C PRO A 102 4.34 31.65 -7.65
N ASP A 103 3.58 32.73 -7.59
CA ASP A 103 2.29 32.81 -8.26
C ASP A 103 2.51 33.09 -9.75
N GLN A 104 1.93 32.29 -10.63
CA GLN A 104 1.98 32.55 -12.07
C GLN A 104 1.23 33.86 -12.43
N LEU A 105 1.55 34.48 -13.57
CA LEU A 105 0.76 35.61 -14.07
C LEU A 105 -0.73 35.22 -14.19
N ASP A 106 -1.60 36.18 -13.88
CA ASP A 106 -3.05 36.02 -13.69
C ASP A 106 -3.51 35.15 -12.51
N MET A 107 -2.60 34.56 -11.73
CA MET A 107 -2.89 33.71 -10.57
C MET A 107 -2.46 34.36 -9.26
N GLY A 108 -3.09 33.92 -8.17
CA GLY A 108 -2.80 34.40 -6.82
C GLY A 108 -2.73 35.91 -6.72
N PHE A 109 -1.57 36.40 -6.32
CA PHE A 109 -1.29 37.81 -6.07
C PHE A 109 -0.22 38.41 -7.00
N SER A 110 0.17 37.70 -8.06
CA SER A 110 0.97 38.25 -9.17
C SER A 110 0.17 39.23 -10.02
N ASP A 111 0.86 39.92 -10.94
CA ASP A 111 0.23 40.79 -11.92
C ASP A 111 -0.89 40.04 -12.67
N ARG A 112 -2.01 40.73 -12.85
CA ARG A 112 -3.15 40.30 -13.65
C ARG A 112 -3.12 41.03 -14.98
N LEU A 113 -3.28 40.29 -16.06
CA LEU A 113 -3.30 40.80 -17.41
C LEU A 113 -4.71 41.27 -17.79
N ALA A 114 -4.79 42.11 -18.82
CA ALA A 114 -6.07 42.57 -19.35
C ALA A 114 -6.67 41.52 -20.31
N HIS A 115 -7.92 41.15 -20.09
CA HIS A 115 -8.65 40.16 -20.90
C HIS A 115 -9.89 40.81 -21.53
N PRO A 116 -9.78 41.41 -22.74
CA PRO A 116 -10.89 42.07 -23.42
C PRO A 116 -11.93 41.07 -23.97
N GLU A 117 -11.54 39.82 -24.20
CA GLU A 117 -12.41 38.74 -24.69
C GLU A 117 -12.63 37.63 -23.65
N PRO A 118 -13.67 36.80 -23.76
CA PRO A 118 -13.84 35.65 -22.88
C PRO A 118 -12.75 34.59 -23.12
N PRO A 119 -12.43 33.78 -22.10
CA PRO A 119 -11.46 32.69 -22.23
C PRO A 119 -11.90 31.67 -23.29
N ALA A 120 -10.98 31.35 -24.20
CA ALA A 120 -11.14 30.36 -25.26
C ALA A 120 -9.76 29.90 -25.76
N ALA A 121 -9.67 28.70 -26.34
CA ALA A 121 -8.41 28.11 -26.82
C ALA A 121 -7.61 29.04 -27.76
N GLY A 122 -8.30 29.82 -28.60
CA GLY A 122 -7.69 30.79 -29.52
C GLY A 122 -7.63 32.24 -29.05
N ALA A 123 -8.02 32.55 -27.80
CA ALA A 123 -8.06 33.93 -27.30
C ALA A 123 -6.65 34.46 -26.98
N PRO A 124 -6.14 35.48 -27.70
CA PRO A 124 -4.75 35.94 -27.61
C PRO A 124 -4.40 36.64 -26.31
N SER A 125 -5.36 37.19 -25.57
CA SER A 125 -5.10 37.86 -24.28
C SER A 125 -4.71 36.93 -23.13
N TYR A 126 -4.94 35.62 -23.28
CA TYR A 126 -4.62 34.62 -22.28
C TYR A 126 -3.26 33.96 -22.56
N ARG A 127 -2.39 33.86 -21.55
CA ARG A 127 -1.10 33.15 -21.64
C ARG A 127 -1.30 31.66 -21.93
N ARG A 128 -0.52 31.13 -22.86
CA ARG A 128 -0.41 29.71 -23.24
C ARG A 128 0.85 29.08 -22.64
N LEU A 129 0.93 27.74 -22.66
CA LEU A 129 2.03 26.98 -22.04
C LEU A 129 3.41 27.55 -22.39
N GLU A 130 3.70 27.78 -23.66
CA GLU A 130 4.99 28.33 -24.11
C GLU A 130 5.31 29.68 -23.44
N GLN A 131 4.33 30.60 -23.46
CA GLN A 131 4.51 31.92 -22.85
C GLN A 131 4.68 31.84 -21.32
N ARG A 132 4.07 30.84 -20.67
CA ARG A 132 4.24 30.61 -19.22
C ARG A 132 5.63 30.09 -18.89
N LEU A 133 6.22 29.28 -19.78
CA LEU A 133 7.60 28.84 -19.64
C LEU A 133 8.56 30.02 -19.79
N ASP A 134 8.33 30.90 -20.78
CA ASP A 134 9.14 32.11 -20.93
C ASP A 134 8.99 33.09 -19.75
N ASP A 135 7.78 33.20 -19.19
CA ASP A 135 7.53 33.98 -17.98
C ASP A 135 8.31 33.41 -16.77
N LEU A 136 8.42 32.08 -16.70
CA LEU A 136 9.19 31.39 -15.66
C LEU A 136 10.69 31.53 -15.86
N ASP A 137 11.19 31.51 -17.10
CA ASP A 137 12.58 31.80 -17.46
C ASP A 137 12.98 33.20 -16.95
N ALA A 138 12.19 34.21 -17.29
CA ALA A 138 12.42 35.58 -16.84
C ALA A 138 12.39 35.72 -15.31
N LEU A 139 11.53 34.95 -14.63
CA LEU A 139 11.43 34.97 -13.17
C LEU A 139 12.61 34.26 -12.50
N ALA A 140 13.05 33.12 -13.04
CA ALA A 140 14.22 32.39 -12.55
C ALA A 140 15.47 33.28 -12.61
N ASP A 141 15.66 34.02 -13.72
CA ASP A 141 16.73 35.00 -13.89
C ASP A 141 16.63 36.12 -12.83
N ALA A 142 15.43 36.66 -12.58
CA ALA A 142 15.21 37.74 -11.62
C ALA A 142 15.40 37.29 -10.15
N LEU A 143 15.26 36.00 -9.87
CA LEU A 143 15.42 35.40 -8.54
C LEU A 143 16.85 34.97 -8.22
N ASP A 144 17.75 35.04 -9.22
CA ASP A 144 19.15 34.61 -9.13
C ASP A 144 19.27 33.20 -8.53
N ILE A 145 18.59 32.24 -9.17
CA ILE A 145 18.62 30.84 -8.73
C ILE A 145 20.03 30.29 -8.95
N ASP A 146 20.71 29.91 -7.85
CA ASP A 146 22.04 29.30 -7.88
C ASP A 146 21.96 27.90 -8.51
N THR A 147 22.35 27.81 -9.78
CA THR A 147 22.45 26.56 -10.54
C THR A 147 23.75 25.78 -10.27
N GLY A 148 24.62 26.31 -9.40
CA GLY A 148 25.79 25.59 -8.88
C GLY A 148 25.47 24.69 -7.68
N GLN A 149 24.21 24.68 -7.23
CA GLN A 149 23.69 23.77 -6.21
C GLN A 149 22.52 22.95 -6.81
N PRO A 150 22.19 21.79 -6.22
CA PRO A 150 21.05 20.99 -6.64
C PRO A 150 19.76 21.81 -6.84
N LEU A 151 19.22 21.81 -8.05
CA LEU A 151 17.95 22.45 -8.39
C LEU A 151 16.87 21.41 -8.66
N VAL A 152 15.78 21.46 -7.89
CA VAL A 152 14.65 20.53 -7.99
C VAL A 152 13.37 21.29 -8.30
N THR A 153 12.58 20.81 -9.26
CA THR A 153 11.25 21.37 -9.51
C THR A 153 10.18 20.57 -8.80
N LEU A 154 9.15 21.22 -8.25
CA LEU A 154 7.99 20.58 -7.62
C LEU A 154 6.70 21.11 -8.25
N GLY A 155 5.87 20.24 -8.83
CA GLY A 155 4.63 20.66 -9.49
C GLY A 155 3.36 19.98 -8.97
N HIS A 156 2.21 20.62 -9.17
CA HIS A 156 0.88 20.02 -8.99
C HIS A 156 -0.08 20.55 -10.05
N ASP A 157 -0.97 19.69 -10.55
CA ASP A 157 -1.96 20.02 -11.57
C ASP A 157 -1.26 20.69 -12.78
N TRP A 158 -1.76 21.79 -13.32
CA TRP A 158 -1.10 22.57 -14.37
C TRP A 158 0.30 23.06 -14.00
N GLY A 159 0.57 23.28 -12.72
CA GLY A 159 1.92 23.57 -12.24
C GLY A 159 2.87 22.40 -12.46
N GLY A 160 2.36 21.16 -12.44
CA GLY A 160 3.10 19.95 -12.83
C GLY A 160 3.49 19.93 -14.31
N ILE A 161 2.56 20.27 -15.22
CA ILE A 161 2.86 20.40 -16.66
C ILE A 161 3.99 21.43 -16.87
N ILE A 162 3.82 22.62 -16.29
CA ILE A 162 4.78 23.73 -16.46
C ILE A 162 6.12 23.37 -15.82
N SER A 163 6.11 22.76 -14.63
CA SER A 163 7.30 22.31 -13.92
C SER A 163 8.11 21.31 -14.74
N LEU A 164 7.45 20.29 -15.29
CA LEU A 164 8.11 19.24 -16.06
C LEU A 164 8.58 19.76 -17.42
N ALA A 165 7.78 20.57 -18.12
CA ALA A 165 8.18 21.20 -19.37
C ALA A 165 9.37 22.16 -19.19
N TRP A 166 9.36 22.95 -18.11
CA TRP A 166 10.48 23.82 -17.77
C TRP A 166 11.73 23.02 -17.40
N ALA A 167 11.60 21.94 -16.62
CA ALA A 167 12.71 21.06 -16.30
C ALA A 167 13.34 20.43 -17.55
N VAL A 168 12.54 20.00 -18.53
CA VAL A 168 13.03 19.49 -19.83
C VAL A 168 13.80 20.57 -20.60
N ARG A 169 13.25 21.80 -20.69
CA ARG A 169 13.92 22.95 -21.33
C ARG A 169 15.27 23.29 -20.68
N HIS A 170 15.37 23.08 -19.37
CA HIS A 170 16.55 23.39 -18.55
C HIS A 170 17.23 22.14 -18.00
N SER A 171 17.23 21.04 -18.76
CA SER A 171 17.74 19.75 -18.31
C SER A 171 19.22 19.76 -17.93
N SER A 172 20.00 20.75 -18.40
CA SER A 172 21.38 20.97 -17.99
C SER A 172 21.51 21.51 -16.56
N SER A 173 20.53 22.27 -16.07
CA SER A 173 20.57 22.97 -14.78
C SER A 173 19.65 22.36 -13.72
N VAL A 174 18.58 21.66 -14.12
CA VAL A 174 17.65 21.00 -13.18
C VAL A 174 18.16 19.60 -12.87
N ASP A 175 18.39 19.29 -11.60
CA ASP A 175 18.97 18.03 -11.13
C ASP A 175 17.93 16.96 -10.80
N ALA A 176 16.68 17.36 -10.54
CA ALA A 176 15.60 16.44 -10.25
C ALA A 176 14.22 17.06 -10.45
N VAL A 177 13.22 16.20 -10.64
CA VAL A 177 11.81 16.61 -10.72
C VAL A 177 10.97 15.90 -9.66
N SER A 178 10.00 16.61 -9.09
CA SER A 178 8.98 16.06 -8.23
C SER A 178 7.62 16.56 -8.69
N THR A 179 6.60 15.70 -8.69
CA THR A 179 5.23 16.14 -8.98
C THR A 179 4.20 15.44 -8.11
N LEU A 180 3.14 16.17 -7.81
CA LEU A 180 1.87 15.64 -7.35
C LEU A 180 1.01 15.21 -8.56
N ASN A 181 -0.28 14.95 -8.35
CA ASN A 181 -1.26 14.69 -9.42
C ASN A 181 -1.14 15.71 -10.57
N THR A 182 -0.78 15.23 -11.77
CA THR A 182 -0.64 16.02 -12.99
C THR A 182 -0.75 15.11 -14.23
N ALA A 183 -0.58 15.68 -15.42
CA ALA A 183 -0.44 14.96 -16.68
C ALA A 183 0.65 15.64 -17.52
N VAL A 184 1.27 14.94 -18.46
CA VAL A 184 2.20 15.53 -19.43
C VAL A 184 1.85 15.20 -20.87
N ASP A 185 0.87 14.32 -21.08
CA ASP A 185 0.27 14.04 -22.36
C ASP A 185 -1.24 13.85 -22.25
N HIS A 186 -1.93 14.15 -23.35
CA HIS A 186 -3.30 13.74 -23.59
C HIS A 186 -3.49 13.44 -25.09
N PRO A 187 -3.60 12.16 -25.49
CA PRO A 187 -3.68 11.78 -26.89
C PRO A 187 -4.76 12.54 -27.66
N SER A 188 -4.40 13.09 -28.83
CA SER A 188 -5.34 13.85 -29.66
C SER A 188 -6.45 12.92 -30.16
N GLY A 189 -7.68 13.12 -29.66
CA GLY A 189 -8.83 12.31 -30.01
C GLY A 189 -9.39 11.47 -28.87
N GLU A 190 -8.66 11.36 -27.76
CA GLU A 190 -9.26 10.86 -26.53
C GLU A 190 -10.12 11.92 -25.85
N PRO A 191 -11.26 11.54 -25.27
CA PRO A 191 -12.04 12.46 -24.48
C PRO A 191 -11.32 12.83 -23.18
N VAL A 192 -11.17 14.14 -22.93
CA VAL A 192 -10.90 14.67 -21.59
C VAL A 192 -12.00 14.25 -20.60
N PRO A 193 -11.70 14.17 -19.29
CA PRO A 193 -12.67 13.77 -18.26
C PRO A 193 -14.01 14.51 -18.39
N PRO A 194 -15.17 13.86 -18.21
CA PRO A 194 -16.48 14.46 -18.49
C PRO A 194 -16.74 15.80 -17.80
N ALA A 195 -16.35 15.92 -16.53
CA ALA A 195 -16.46 17.17 -15.77
C ALA A 195 -15.65 18.30 -16.40
N LEU A 196 -14.42 18.01 -16.83
CA LEU A 196 -13.55 18.96 -17.49
C LEU A 196 -14.07 19.34 -18.88
N ARG A 197 -14.60 18.37 -19.64
CA ARG A 197 -15.24 18.61 -20.94
C ARG A 197 -16.42 19.56 -20.83
N ALA A 198 -17.25 19.40 -19.81
CA ALA A 198 -18.38 20.29 -19.53
C ALA A 198 -17.88 21.70 -19.19
N ALA A 199 -16.84 21.81 -18.36
CA ALA A 199 -16.22 23.09 -18.02
C ALA A 199 -15.54 23.76 -19.23
N MET A 200 -15.06 23.01 -20.22
CA MET A 200 -14.42 23.54 -21.42
C MET A 200 -15.41 23.96 -22.52
N ALA A 201 -16.71 23.62 -22.40
CA ALA A 201 -17.68 23.84 -23.46
C ALA A 201 -17.89 25.34 -23.75
N PRO A 202 -18.07 25.74 -25.03
CA PRO A 202 -18.30 27.14 -25.40
C PRO A 202 -19.47 27.77 -24.61
N GLY A 203 -19.26 28.96 -24.05
CA GLY A 203 -20.23 29.65 -23.19
C GLY A 203 -20.29 29.15 -21.74
N LEU A 204 -20.08 27.85 -21.49
CA LEU A 204 -19.96 27.30 -20.13
C LEU A 204 -18.61 27.62 -19.49
N LEU A 205 -17.52 27.61 -20.26
CA LEU A 205 -16.17 27.95 -19.79
C LEU A 205 -16.13 29.30 -19.07
N PRO A 206 -16.50 30.43 -19.68
CA PRO A 206 -16.52 31.73 -19.01
C PRO A 206 -17.47 31.75 -17.80
N ALA A 207 -18.62 31.07 -17.89
CA ALA A 207 -19.60 31.02 -16.80
C ALA A 207 -19.07 30.28 -15.56
N ALA A 208 -18.45 29.12 -15.76
CA ALA A 208 -17.95 28.25 -14.69
C ALA A 208 -16.65 28.78 -14.04
N THR A 209 -15.81 29.47 -14.82
CA THR A 209 -14.45 29.86 -14.39
C THR A 209 -14.33 31.33 -14.00
N VAL A 210 -14.98 32.26 -14.74
CA VAL A 210 -14.80 33.71 -14.55
C VAL A 210 -16.03 34.38 -13.95
N LEU A 211 -17.19 34.21 -14.58
CA LEU A 211 -18.43 34.88 -14.16
C LEU A 211 -18.84 34.44 -12.75
N THR A 212 -18.73 33.14 -12.48
CA THR A 212 -18.94 32.53 -11.16
C THR A 212 -17.64 31.96 -10.59
N ASP A 213 -17.66 31.51 -9.34
CA ASP A 213 -16.56 30.78 -8.69
C ASP A 213 -16.81 29.27 -8.67
N ALA A 214 -17.66 28.74 -9.55
CA ALA A 214 -18.08 27.34 -9.54
C ALA A 214 -16.91 26.37 -9.71
N PHE A 215 -16.02 26.63 -10.67
CA PHE A 215 -14.82 25.81 -10.91
C PHE A 215 -13.93 25.77 -9.65
N LEU A 216 -13.63 26.93 -9.08
CA LEU A 216 -12.84 27.07 -7.84
C LEU A 216 -13.45 26.29 -6.67
N ARG A 217 -14.75 26.45 -6.40
CA ARG A 217 -15.41 25.69 -5.32
C ARG A 217 -15.40 24.20 -5.56
N THR A 218 -15.57 23.79 -6.82
CA THR A 218 -15.54 22.38 -7.22
C THR A 218 -14.17 21.80 -6.93
N THR A 219 -13.09 22.43 -7.41
CA THR A 219 -11.72 21.95 -7.17
C THR A 219 -11.38 21.86 -5.69
N LEU A 220 -11.73 22.88 -4.88
CA LEU A 220 -11.48 22.88 -3.43
C LEU A 220 -12.30 21.81 -2.69
N SER A 221 -13.44 21.36 -3.25
CA SER A 221 -14.24 20.27 -2.67
C SER A 221 -13.68 18.87 -2.94
N LEU A 222 -12.66 18.74 -3.80
CA LEU A 222 -12.02 17.47 -4.16
C LEU A 222 -10.94 17.01 -3.16
N ALA A 223 -10.68 17.79 -2.11
CA ALA A 223 -9.89 17.34 -0.96
C ALA A 223 -10.62 16.24 -0.19
N GLU A 224 -9.89 15.25 0.33
CA GLU A 224 -10.45 14.16 1.10
C GLU A 224 -11.09 14.68 2.40
N GLY A 225 -12.41 14.47 2.56
CA GLY A 225 -13.14 14.94 3.74
C GLY A 225 -13.47 16.44 3.74
N GLY A 226 -13.05 17.18 2.72
CA GLY A 226 -13.22 18.64 2.61
C GLY A 226 -12.13 19.43 3.32
N LEU A 227 -11.95 20.70 2.91
CA LEU A 227 -10.96 21.60 3.50
C LEU A 227 -11.49 22.31 4.74
N ASP A 228 -10.58 22.64 5.66
CA ASP A 228 -10.84 23.61 6.72
C ASP A 228 -11.39 24.93 6.14
N PRO A 229 -12.43 25.55 6.73
CA PRO A 229 -13.04 26.75 6.19
C PRO A 229 -12.08 27.93 6.00
N HIS A 230 -11.09 28.11 6.87
CA HIS A 230 -10.08 29.17 6.74
C HIS A 230 -9.08 28.85 5.63
N VAL A 231 -8.69 27.59 5.47
CA VAL A 231 -7.85 27.15 4.33
C VAL A 231 -8.60 27.35 3.00
N SER A 232 -9.87 26.97 2.94
CA SER A 232 -10.73 27.22 1.77
C SER A 232 -10.87 28.72 1.46
N ALA A 233 -11.06 29.55 2.49
CA ALA A 233 -11.11 31.00 2.32
C ALA A 233 -9.78 31.58 1.80
N ALA A 234 -8.64 31.11 2.29
CA ALA A 234 -7.31 31.52 1.84
C ALA A 234 -7.08 31.21 0.34
N TYR A 235 -7.50 30.03 -0.13
CA TYR A 235 -7.46 29.71 -1.57
C TYR A 235 -8.36 30.63 -2.41
N ARG A 236 -9.50 31.04 -1.88
CA ARG A 236 -10.48 31.88 -2.61
C ARG A 236 -10.15 33.36 -2.58
N ALA A 237 -9.31 33.80 -1.66
CA ALA A 237 -8.99 35.19 -1.40
C ALA A 237 -8.53 36.01 -2.64
N PRO A 238 -7.67 35.51 -3.53
CA PRO A 238 -7.32 36.24 -4.75
C PRO A 238 -8.45 36.29 -5.80
N TYR A 239 -9.49 35.46 -5.64
CA TYR A 239 -10.51 35.16 -6.66
C TYR A 239 -11.93 35.58 -6.24
N VAL A 240 -12.09 36.46 -5.26
CA VAL A 240 -13.40 36.84 -4.69
C VAL A 240 -14.38 37.43 -5.71
N SER A 241 -13.88 38.14 -6.73
CA SER A 241 -14.70 38.74 -7.79
C SER A 241 -14.30 38.22 -9.17
N ARG A 242 -15.18 38.43 -10.18
CA ARG A 242 -14.90 38.09 -11.58
C ARG A 242 -13.60 38.72 -12.10
N LEU A 243 -13.20 39.87 -11.55
CA LEU A 243 -12.01 40.59 -11.97
C LEU A 243 -10.72 39.86 -11.56
N GLY A 244 -10.78 39.02 -10.53
CA GLY A 244 -9.67 38.16 -10.13
C GLY A 244 -9.64 36.81 -10.85
N ARG A 245 -10.68 36.43 -11.59
CA ARG A 245 -10.84 35.07 -12.11
C ARG A 245 -10.45 34.88 -13.58
N GLY A 246 -9.88 35.90 -14.23
CA GLY A 246 -9.39 35.80 -15.61
C GLY A 246 -8.43 34.62 -15.79
N GLY A 247 -7.44 34.49 -14.92
CA GLY A 247 -6.47 33.37 -14.94
C GLY A 247 -7.13 32.00 -14.90
N ILE A 248 -8.13 31.79 -14.03
CA ILE A 248 -8.84 30.51 -13.92
C ILE A 248 -9.43 30.11 -15.28
N GLY A 249 -10.07 31.05 -15.97
CA GLY A 249 -10.58 30.82 -17.32
C GLY A 249 -9.47 30.55 -18.33
N GLY A 250 -8.36 31.29 -18.24
CA GLY A 250 -7.20 31.13 -19.11
C GLY A 250 -6.59 29.73 -19.04
N PHE A 251 -6.31 29.21 -17.84
CA PHE A 251 -5.75 27.86 -17.68
C PHE A 251 -6.70 26.76 -18.17
N VAL A 252 -8.01 26.89 -17.92
CA VAL A 252 -8.98 25.90 -18.44
C VAL A 252 -9.09 25.98 -19.96
N ALA A 253 -8.98 27.18 -20.53
CA ALA A 253 -8.94 27.39 -21.98
C ALA A 253 -7.64 26.87 -22.62
N ASP A 254 -6.57 26.71 -21.84
CA ASP A 254 -5.26 26.27 -22.31
C ASP A 254 -5.11 24.75 -22.43
N ILE A 255 -6.12 23.97 -21.98
CA ILE A 255 -6.09 22.51 -22.03
C ILE A 255 -6.06 22.05 -23.50
N PRO A 256 -4.96 21.41 -23.97
CA PRO A 256 -4.79 21.07 -25.37
C PRO A 256 -5.57 19.79 -25.73
N ALA A 257 -6.90 19.86 -25.70
CA ALA A 257 -7.77 18.73 -26.04
C ALA A 257 -7.78 18.41 -27.55
N LEU A 258 -7.39 19.36 -28.41
CA LEU A 258 -7.40 19.23 -29.87
C LEU A 258 -5.97 19.24 -30.43
N ALA A 259 -5.74 18.65 -31.59
CA ALA A 259 -4.41 18.55 -32.21
C ALA A 259 -3.83 19.94 -32.54
N GLN A 260 -4.68 20.84 -33.05
CA GLN A 260 -4.34 22.19 -33.48
C GLN A 260 -4.27 23.24 -32.34
N HIS A 261 -4.20 22.80 -31.08
CA HIS A 261 -4.15 23.72 -29.94
C HIS A 261 -2.76 24.38 -29.83
N SER A 262 -2.69 25.68 -29.51
CA SER A 262 -1.42 26.42 -29.49
C SER A 262 -0.40 25.91 -28.48
N SER A 263 -0.86 25.36 -27.36
CA SER A 263 0.01 24.72 -26.35
C SER A 263 0.40 23.27 -26.68
N ARG A 264 -0.05 22.72 -27.82
CA ARG A 264 0.22 21.32 -28.18
C ARG A 264 1.71 21.09 -28.42
N THR A 265 2.37 21.95 -29.20
CA THR A 265 3.80 21.80 -29.53
C THR A 265 4.67 21.76 -28.28
N ALA A 266 4.53 22.74 -27.38
CA ALA A 266 5.26 22.78 -26.12
C ALA A 266 4.97 21.54 -25.23
N LEU A 267 3.73 21.05 -25.23
CA LEU A 267 3.37 19.83 -24.48
C LEU A 267 4.02 18.59 -25.10
N GLU A 268 4.02 18.45 -26.42
CA GLU A 268 4.62 17.33 -27.15
C GLU A 268 6.14 17.30 -26.96
N GLU A 269 6.81 18.46 -27.03
CA GLU A 269 8.24 18.62 -26.75
C GLU A 269 8.58 18.21 -25.31
N ALA A 270 7.82 18.70 -24.32
CA ALA A 270 7.99 18.28 -22.93
C ALA A 270 7.77 16.77 -22.77
N SER A 271 6.70 16.24 -23.36
CA SER A 271 6.37 14.82 -23.35
C SER A 271 7.47 13.94 -23.95
N ALA A 272 8.08 14.38 -25.05
CA ALA A 272 9.17 13.67 -25.71
C ALA A 272 10.45 13.75 -24.87
N GLY A 273 10.82 14.94 -24.40
CA GLY A 273 12.04 15.14 -23.59
C GLY A 273 11.99 14.42 -22.25
N LEU A 274 10.82 14.19 -21.65
CA LEU A 274 10.71 13.38 -20.44
C LEU A 274 11.15 11.92 -20.65
N ARG A 275 11.03 11.36 -21.87
CA ARG A 275 11.53 10.01 -22.17
C ARG A 275 13.06 9.92 -22.16
N GLU A 276 13.73 11.06 -22.29
CA GLU A 276 15.19 11.20 -22.25
C GLU A 276 15.67 11.64 -20.85
N TRP A 277 14.76 11.79 -19.88
CA TRP A 277 15.09 12.22 -18.53
C TRP A 277 15.68 11.07 -17.70
N GLU A 278 17.00 11.11 -17.50
CA GLU A 278 17.73 10.09 -16.72
C GLU A 278 17.97 10.49 -15.25
N LYS A 279 17.65 11.73 -14.88
CA LYS A 279 17.88 12.26 -13.53
C LYS A 279 16.79 11.82 -12.55
N PRO A 280 17.00 11.89 -11.23
CA PRO A 280 16.01 11.46 -10.25
C PRO A 280 14.64 12.14 -10.43
N ALA A 281 13.58 11.35 -10.31
CA ALA A 281 12.20 11.81 -10.36
C ALA A 281 11.39 11.25 -9.18
N LEU A 282 10.51 12.06 -8.59
CA LEU A 282 9.58 11.67 -7.52
C LEU A 282 8.13 11.95 -7.94
N LEU A 283 7.29 10.93 -7.89
CA LEU A 283 5.85 11.03 -8.12
C LEU A 283 5.11 10.79 -6.80
N ILE A 284 4.36 11.78 -6.34
CA ILE A 284 3.50 11.68 -5.14
C ILE A 284 2.05 11.73 -5.60
N TRP A 285 1.28 10.67 -5.36
CA TRP A 285 -0.01 10.51 -6.06
C TRP A 285 -1.20 10.27 -5.14
N GLY A 286 -2.30 10.95 -5.41
CA GLY A 286 -3.63 10.78 -4.82
C GLY A 286 -4.55 9.99 -5.77
N PRO A 287 -4.81 8.68 -5.52
CA PRO A 287 -5.55 7.84 -6.47
C PRO A 287 -7.05 8.15 -6.59
N LYS A 288 -7.63 8.95 -5.68
CA LYS A 288 -9.06 9.35 -5.77
C LYS A 288 -9.28 10.60 -6.61
N ASP A 289 -8.23 11.18 -7.20
CA ASP A 289 -8.37 12.34 -8.08
C ASP A 289 -9.26 12.00 -9.31
N PRO A 290 -10.40 12.71 -9.49
CA PRO A 290 -11.30 12.45 -10.62
C PRO A 290 -10.82 13.06 -11.94
N VAL A 291 -9.87 14.01 -11.88
CA VAL A 291 -9.27 14.74 -13.00
C VAL A 291 -8.02 14.00 -13.47
N PHE A 292 -6.99 13.93 -12.63
CA PHE A 292 -5.74 13.22 -12.91
C PHE A 292 -5.84 11.78 -12.42
N ARG A 293 -6.55 10.97 -13.19
CA ARG A 293 -6.74 9.54 -12.93
C ARG A 293 -5.44 8.76 -13.14
N ASP A 294 -5.36 7.56 -12.58
CA ASP A 294 -4.20 6.67 -12.66
C ASP A 294 -3.65 6.47 -14.08
N ARG A 295 -4.42 6.62 -15.16
CA ARG A 295 -3.88 6.58 -16.54
C ARG A 295 -2.74 7.59 -16.78
N TYR A 296 -2.83 8.79 -16.19
CA TYR A 296 -1.81 9.84 -16.36
C TYR A 296 -0.57 9.54 -15.51
N LEU A 297 -0.75 8.88 -14.35
CA LEU A 297 0.38 8.34 -13.60
C LEU A 297 1.14 7.30 -14.41
N HIS A 298 0.45 6.45 -15.17
CA HIS A 298 1.10 5.44 -16.00
C HIS A 298 1.81 6.06 -17.19
N ASP A 299 1.20 7.03 -17.87
CA ASP A 299 1.90 7.80 -18.91
C ASP A 299 3.18 8.47 -18.36
N LEU A 300 3.13 9.00 -17.13
CA LEU A 300 4.32 9.53 -16.44
C LEU A 300 5.36 8.45 -16.15
N LEU A 301 4.96 7.28 -15.64
CA LEU A 301 5.88 6.18 -15.36
C LEU A 301 6.50 5.60 -16.64
N ASP A 302 5.75 5.54 -17.74
CA ASP A 302 6.25 5.08 -19.04
C ASP A 302 7.30 6.03 -19.62
N ARG A 303 7.21 7.32 -19.28
CA ARG A 303 8.19 8.35 -19.69
C ARG A 303 9.33 8.48 -18.69
N LEU A 304 9.07 8.24 -17.40
CA LEU A 304 10.02 8.32 -16.30
C LEU A 304 10.17 6.94 -15.61
N PRO A 305 10.73 5.92 -16.29
CA PRO A 305 10.78 4.56 -15.75
C PRO A 305 11.62 4.44 -14.46
N GLY A 306 12.52 5.39 -14.20
CA GLY A 306 13.33 5.48 -12.98
C GLY A 306 12.68 6.26 -11.83
N ALA A 307 11.43 6.72 -11.98
CA ALA A 307 10.79 7.55 -10.97
C ALA A 307 10.46 6.75 -9.69
N ASP A 308 10.81 7.33 -8.54
CA ASP A 308 10.31 6.87 -7.25
C ASP A 308 8.83 7.28 -7.13
N LEU A 309 7.94 6.33 -6.83
CA LEU A 309 6.50 6.58 -6.70
C LEU A 309 6.01 6.30 -5.29
N HIS A 310 5.32 7.28 -4.70
CA HIS A 310 4.56 7.12 -3.48
C HIS A 310 3.09 7.47 -3.67
N ARG A 311 2.21 6.47 -3.52
CA ARG A 311 0.76 6.66 -3.52
C ARG A 311 0.22 6.87 -2.11
N PHE A 312 -0.54 7.95 -1.92
CA PHE A 312 -1.33 8.16 -0.72
C PHE A 312 -2.75 7.62 -0.92
N GLU A 313 -2.95 6.37 -0.53
CA GLU A 313 -4.29 5.77 -0.56
C GLU A 313 -5.30 6.62 0.23
N GLY A 314 -6.43 6.92 -0.40
CA GLY A 314 -7.46 7.79 0.16
C GLY A 314 -7.42 9.23 -0.37
N ALA A 315 -6.22 9.77 -0.65
CA ALA A 315 -6.05 11.16 -1.06
C ALA A 315 -6.71 11.42 -2.43
N GLY A 316 -7.33 12.59 -2.53
CA GLY A 316 -8.01 13.12 -3.69
C GLY A 316 -7.10 14.01 -4.53
N HIS A 317 -7.65 15.11 -5.02
CA HIS A 317 -6.97 15.99 -5.98
C HIS A 317 -5.94 16.91 -5.31
N LEU A 318 -6.22 17.40 -4.10
CA LEU A 318 -5.34 18.32 -3.35
C LEU A 318 -4.46 17.55 -2.37
N VAL A 319 -3.57 16.71 -2.89
CA VAL A 319 -2.75 15.78 -2.07
C VAL A 319 -1.94 16.51 -0.98
N ALA A 320 -1.44 17.72 -1.25
CA ALA A 320 -0.71 18.52 -0.27
C ALA A 320 -1.58 19.02 0.91
N GLU A 321 -2.91 19.06 0.74
CA GLU A 321 -3.86 19.31 1.83
C GLU A 321 -4.32 18.02 2.51
N ASP A 322 -4.41 16.93 1.75
CA ASP A 322 -4.88 15.64 2.27
C ASP A 322 -3.82 14.93 3.13
N ARG A 323 -2.52 15.14 2.85
CA ARG A 323 -1.40 14.37 3.42
C ARG A 323 -0.14 15.23 3.58
N ASN A 324 0.76 14.80 4.48
CA ASN A 324 2.07 15.42 4.67
C ASN A 324 3.05 15.03 3.56
N ILE A 325 3.00 15.74 2.44
CA ILE A 325 3.91 15.52 1.31
C ILE A 325 5.36 15.94 1.62
N SER A 326 5.56 16.85 2.57
CA SER A 326 6.87 17.39 2.92
C SER A 326 7.78 16.31 3.51
N GLU A 327 7.22 15.40 4.32
CA GLU A 327 7.98 14.26 4.87
C GLU A 327 8.53 13.37 3.75
N VAL A 328 7.71 13.05 2.76
CA VAL A 328 8.13 12.24 1.59
C VAL A 328 9.20 12.98 0.78
N LEU A 329 8.94 14.24 0.44
CA LEU A 329 9.84 15.05 -0.39
C LEU A 329 11.21 15.24 0.26
N PHE A 330 11.28 15.70 1.51
CA PHE A 330 12.58 15.97 2.15
C PHE A 330 13.37 14.69 2.47
N THR A 331 12.68 13.59 2.76
CA THR A 331 13.34 12.29 2.90
C THR A 331 13.95 11.84 1.57
N TRP A 332 13.24 12.06 0.47
CA TRP A 332 13.73 11.73 -0.87
C TRP A 332 14.93 12.60 -1.27
N LEU A 333 14.84 13.92 -1.04
CA LEU A 333 15.94 14.85 -1.30
C LEU A 333 17.19 14.51 -0.49
N HIS A 334 17.03 14.15 0.79
CA HIS A 334 18.12 13.67 1.63
C HIS A 334 18.78 12.43 1.01
N GLN A 335 17.99 11.42 0.60
CA GLN A 335 18.53 10.20 -0.02
C GLN A 335 19.27 10.45 -1.34
N LYS A 336 18.79 11.37 -2.18
CA LYS A 336 19.37 11.61 -3.52
C LYS A 336 20.58 12.54 -3.52
N PHE A 337 20.63 13.51 -2.60
CA PHE A 337 21.60 14.61 -2.66
C PHE A 337 22.58 14.69 -1.48
N GLN A 338 22.34 13.98 -0.37
CA GLN A 338 23.32 13.92 0.72
C GLN A 338 24.25 12.72 0.56
N HIS A 339 25.56 12.98 0.64
CA HIS A 339 26.65 12.07 0.27
C HIS A 339 27.04 11.05 1.34
N ASP A 340 26.15 10.75 2.28
CA ASP A 340 26.39 9.66 3.24
C ASP A 340 26.04 8.32 2.57
N ALA A 341 26.88 7.94 1.60
CA ALA A 341 26.89 6.60 1.02
C ALA A 341 27.43 5.63 2.08
N ALA A 342 26.62 5.37 3.10
CA ALA A 342 26.92 4.31 4.02
C ALA A 342 26.99 2.98 3.19
N PRO A 343 27.81 1.98 3.55
CA PRO A 343 27.98 0.70 2.83
C PRO A 343 26.70 -0.15 2.66
N ALA A 344 26.31 -0.53 1.44
CA ALA A 344 25.03 -1.21 1.18
C ALA A 344 24.71 -2.36 2.15
N ALA A 345 23.61 -2.24 2.90
CA ALA A 345 23.13 -3.31 3.78
C ALA A 345 22.55 -4.46 2.96
N SER A 346 22.85 -5.70 3.35
CA SER A 346 22.31 -6.88 2.69
C SER A 346 21.43 -7.69 3.65
N SER A 347 20.51 -8.47 3.09
CA SER A 347 19.92 -9.58 3.86
C SER A 347 21.02 -10.60 4.23
N PRO A 348 20.85 -11.37 5.31
CA PRO A 348 21.69 -12.55 5.55
C PRO A 348 21.58 -13.54 4.38
N PRO A 349 22.57 -14.44 4.20
CA PRO A 349 22.48 -15.48 3.19
C PRO A 349 21.29 -16.42 3.46
N PRO A 350 20.74 -17.05 2.41
CA PRO A 350 19.68 -18.04 2.57
C PRO A 350 20.19 -19.24 3.37
N ALA A 351 19.31 -19.84 4.17
CA ALA A 351 19.63 -21.01 5.01
C ALA A 351 19.96 -22.28 4.21
N ALA A 352 19.54 -22.34 2.95
CA ALA A 352 19.79 -23.47 2.06
C ALA A 352 19.87 -23.01 0.59
N GLU A 353 20.24 -23.93 -0.29
CA GLU A 353 20.37 -23.66 -1.73
C GLU A 353 19.06 -23.14 -2.33
N VAL A 354 19.16 -22.02 -3.06
CA VAL A 354 18.02 -21.32 -3.65
C VAL A 354 17.83 -21.77 -5.10
N MET A 355 16.60 -22.15 -5.43
CA MET A 355 16.19 -22.49 -6.80
C MET A 355 14.89 -21.76 -7.14
N GLY A 356 14.72 -21.38 -8.41
CA GLY A 356 13.46 -20.78 -8.86
C GLY A 356 12.30 -21.76 -8.81
N LEU A 357 11.09 -21.27 -8.52
CA LEU A 357 9.89 -22.12 -8.37
C LEU A 357 9.60 -22.97 -9.62
N HIS A 358 9.75 -22.40 -10.81
CA HIS A 358 9.55 -23.14 -12.07
C HIS A 358 10.65 -24.17 -12.32
N GLN A 359 11.89 -23.96 -11.84
CA GLN A 359 12.98 -24.93 -11.92
C GLN A 359 12.71 -26.11 -10.99
N GLN A 360 12.20 -25.86 -9.78
CA GLN A 360 11.78 -26.92 -8.85
C GLN A 360 10.69 -27.80 -9.45
N LEU A 361 9.70 -27.19 -10.13
CA LEU A 361 8.69 -27.93 -10.88
C LEU A 361 9.32 -28.83 -11.96
N ALA A 362 10.22 -28.28 -12.78
CA ALA A 362 10.89 -29.03 -13.84
C ALA A 362 11.72 -30.21 -13.26
N GLN A 363 12.40 -30.00 -12.12
CA GLN A 363 13.14 -31.06 -11.44
C GLN A 363 12.21 -32.19 -10.97
N MET A 364 11.05 -31.87 -10.40
CA MET A 364 10.08 -32.88 -9.98
C MET A 364 9.48 -33.63 -11.18
N ALA A 365 9.19 -32.93 -12.27
CA ALA A 365 8.68 -33.52 -13.52
C ALA A 365 9.70 -34.46 -14.20
N ALA A 366 10.99 -34.24 -14.00
CA ALA A 366 12.07 -35.12 -14.47
C ALA A 366 12.49 -36.22 -13.48
N SER A 367 11.92 -36.23 -12.26
CA SER A 367 12.28 -37.18 -11.21
C SER A 367 11.46 -38.48 -11.29
N TRP A 368 11.75 -39.42 -10.37
CA TRP A 368 10.92 -40.62 -10.16
C TRP A 368 9.45 -40.31 -9.82
N ARG A 369 9.15 -39.07 -9.41
CA ARG A 369 7.78 -38.60 -9.11
C ARG A 369 7.00 -38.13 -10.32
N ARG A 370 7.56 -38.14 -11.54
CA ARG A 370 6.94 -37.62 -12.77
C ARG A 370 5.46 -37.94 -12.95
N ASP A 371 5.05 -39.17 -12.66
CA ASP A 371 3.69 -39.66 -12.89
C ASP A 371 2.82 -39.63 -11.63
N SER A 372 3.39 -39.24 -10.49
CA SER A 372 2.65 -39.03 -9.25
C SER A 372 1.91 -37.68 -9.25
N PRO A 373 0.84 -37.51 -8.48
CA PRO A 373 0.11 -36.25 -8.43
C PRO A 373 0.99 -35.08 -7.96
N ALA A 374 0.93 -33.97 -8.68
CA ALA A 374 1.50 -32.69 -8.30
C ALA A 374 0.44 -31.77 -7.68
N VAL A 375 -0.77 -31.79 -8.25
CA VAL A 375 -1.91 -31.01 -7.75
C VAL A 375 -3.16 -31.87 -7.77
N VAL A 376 -3.96 -31.77 -6.71
CA VAL A 376 -5.24 -32.43 -6.52
C VAL A 376 -6.26 -31.39 -6.10
N GLU A 377 -7.37 -31.32 -6.81
CA GLU A 377 -8.45 -30.35 -6.58
C GLU A 377 -9.76 -31.11 -6.37
N LEU A 378 -10.38 -30.90 -5.22
CA LEU A 378 -11.69 -31.45 -4.89
C LEU A 378 -12.78 -30.41 -5.14
N LYS A 379 -13.87 -30.85 -5.79
CA LYS A 379 -15.11 -30.09 -5.99
C LYS A 379 -16.31 -31.00 -5.74
N ASP A 380 -17.50 -30.43 -5.60
CA ASP A 380 -18.78 -31.17 -5.59
C ASP A 380 -18.89 -32.20 -6.73
N SER A 381 -18.30 -31.90 -7.90
CA SER A 381 -18.32 -32.78 -9.08
C SER A 381 -17.32 -33.94 -9.06
N GLY A 382 -16.50 -34.07 -8.00
CA GLY A 382 -15.44 -35.06 -7.86
C GLY A 382 -14.03 -34.46 -7.82
N ALA A 383 -13.02 -35.32 -7.66
CA ALA A 383 -11.61 -34.93 -7.63
C ALA A 383 -11.00 -34.85 -9.04
N SER A 384 -10.14 -33.86 -9.26
CA SER A 384 -9.34 -33.71 -10.49
C SER A 384 -7.86 -33.57 -10.12
N GLN A 385 -6.97 -34.20 -10.89
CA GLN A 385 -5.56 -34.28 -10.56
C GLN A 385 -4.68 -34.02 -11.78
N LEU A 386 -3.52 -33.43 -11.56
CA LEU A 386 -2.43 -33.32 -12.53
C LEU A 386 -1.18 -33.99 -11.97
N SER A 387 -0.53 -34.85 -12.75
CA SER A 387 0.80 -35.35 -12.41
C SER A 387 1.86 -34.26 -12.57
N TRP A 388 3.06 -34.48 -12.03
CA TRP A 388 4.19 -33.55 -12.21
C TRP A 388 4.55 -33.34 -13.68
N ALA A 389 4.55 -34.41 -14.48
CA ALA A 389 4.78 -34.32 -15.92
C ALA A 389 3.67 -33.53 -16.64
N GLN A 390 2.41 -33.78 -16.31
CA GLN A 390 1.27 -33.05 -16.90
C GLN A 390 1.25 -31.57 -16.51
N LEU A 391 1.59 -31.26 -15.25
CA LEU A 391 1.69 -29.87 -14.78
C LEU A 391 2.80 -29.13 -15.53
N GLN A 392 3.99 -29.72 -15.65
CA GLN A 392 5.10 -29.11 -16.40
C GLN A 392 4.71 -28.88 -17.87
N GLU A 393 4.12 -29.88 -18.53
CA GLU A 393 3.66 -29.77 -19.91
C GLU A 393 2.65 -28.63 -20.07
N GLN A 394 1.62 -28.56 -19.23
CA GLN A 394 0.61 -27.50 -19.31
C GLN A 394 1.20 -26.11 -19.01
N VAL A 395 2.15 -26.01 -18.09
CA VAL A 395 2.87 -24.75 -17.80
C VAL A 395 3.63 -24.27 -19.02
N GLU A 396 4.35 -25.15 -19.72
CA GLU A 396 5.08 -24.80 -20.94
C GLU A 396 4.14 -24.43 -22.08
N VAL A 397 3.08 -25.22 -22.32
CA VAL A 397 2.07 -24.91 -23.34
C VAL A 397 1.41 -23.56 -23.08
N LEU A 398 1.00 -23.31 -21.84
CA LEU A 398 0.35 -22.05 -21.49
C LEU A 398 1.32 -20.87 -21.59
N ALA A 399 2.56 -21.01 -21.09
CA ALA A 399 3.59 -19.98 -21.22
C ALA A 399 3.82 -19.62 -22.70
N SER A 400 3.90 -20.63 -23.56
CA SER A 400 4.00 -20.44 -25.02
C SER A 400 2.83 -19.65 -25.57
N GLY A 401 1.59 -20.05 -25.27
CA GLY A 401 0.39 -19.38 -25.78
C GLY A 401 0.23 -17.95 -25.25
N LEU A 402 0.60 -17.70 -23.99
CA LEU A 402 0.61 -16.36 -23.41
C LEU A 402 1.65 -15.46 -24.08
N HIS A 403 2.84 -15.99 -24.36
CA HIS A 403 3.89 -15.26 -25.08
C HIS A 403 3.44 -14.88 -26.50
N GLU A 404 2.85 -15.81 -27.25
CA GLU A 404 2.31 -15.53 -28.59
C GLU A 404 1.19 -14.48 -28.57
N LEU A 405 0.35 -14.47 -27.52
CA LEU A 405 -0.71 -13.49 -27.31
C LEU A 405 -0.19 -12.07 -26.98
N GLY A 406 1.07 -11.98 -26.54
CA GLY A 406 1.74 -10.71 -26.27
C GLY A 406 2.21 -10.52 -24.83
N VAL A 407 2.07 -11.50 -23.94
CA VAL A 407 2.61 -11.41 -22.57
C VAL A 407 4.14 -11.39 -22.64
N ARG A 408 4.77 -10.45 -21.92
CA ARG A 408 6.22 -10.27 -21.86
C ARG A 408 6.75 -10.40 -20.43
N SER A 409 8.07 -10.54 -20.30
CA SER A 409 8.75 -10.45 -19.01
C SER A 409 8.54 -9.05 -18.43
N GLY A 410 8.28 -8.96 -17.13
CA GLY A 410 7.92 -7.71 -16.45
C GLY A 410 6.44 -7.35 -16.49
N ASP A 411 5.65 -7.91 -17.42
CA ASP A 411 4.20 -7.68 -17.48
C ASP A 411 3.54 -8.12 -16.18
N ARG A 412 2.63 -7.29 -15.67
CA ARG A 412 1.86 -7.58 -14.45
C ARG A 412 0.59 -8.33 -14.80
N VAL A 413 0.42 -9.51 -14.21
CA VAL A 413 -0.72 -10.41 -14.47
C VAL A 413 -1.57 -10.60 -13.22
N SER A 414 -2.74 -9.96 -13.17
CA SER A 414 -3.71 -10.11 -12.09
C SER A 414 -4.46 -11.44 -12.20
N LEU A 415 -4.36 -12.25 -11.15
CA LEU A 415 -4.94 -13.59 -11.09
C LEU A 415 -6.25 -13.58 -10.30
N LEU A 416 -7.37 -13.69 -11.01
CA LEU A 416 -8.73 -13.76 -10.46
C LEU A 416 -9.30 -15.18 -10.63
N VAL A 417 -8.54 -16.17 -10.20
CA VAL A 417 -8.82 -17.60 -10.37
C VAL A 417 -8.81 -18.26 -8.98
N GLN A 418 -9.74 -19.19 -8.74
CA GLN A 418 -9.77 -19.91 -7.47
C GLN A 418 -8.58 -20.90 -7.37
N PRO A 419 -8.14 -21.25 -6.16
CA PRO A 419 -7.13 -22.28 -5.95
C PRO A 419 -7.54 -23.61 -6.57
N GLY A 420 -6.56 -24.32 -7.10
CA GLY A 420 -6.76 -25.57 -7.82
C GLY A 420 -5.76 -25.74 -8.95
N ASN A 421 -6.09 -26.63 -9.88
CA ASN A 421 -5.23 -27.00 -10.98
C ASN A 421 -4.97 -25.80 -11.92
N GLN A 422 -6.02 -25.06 -12.27
CA GLN A 422 -5.92 -23.94 -13.22
C GLN A 422 -5.05 -22.80 -12.69
N LEU A 423 -5.25 -22.36 -11.44
CA LEU A 423 -4.43 -21.29 -10.85
C LEU A 423 -2.96 -21.70 -10.78
N THR A 424 -2.67 -22.97 -10.46
CA THR A 424 -1.28 -23.46 -10.40
C THR A 424 -0.62 -23.42 -11.78
N VAL A 425 -1.29 -23.92 -12.83
CA VAL A 425 -0.77 -23.86 -14.21
C VAL A 425 -0.53 -22.40 -14.63
N ILE A 426 -1.48 -21.51 -14.39
CA ILE A 426 -1.40 -20.09 -14.76
C ILE A 426 -0.24 -19.38 -14.05
N LEU A 427 -0.12 -19.58 -12.73
CA LEU A 427 0.94 -18.96 -11.94
C LEU A 427 2.32 -19.41 -12.44
N TYR A 428 2.55 -20.71 -12.58
CA TYR A 428 3.85 -21.24 -13.00
C TYR A 428 4.17 -20.87 -14.46
N ALA A 429 3.16 -20.72 -15.33
CA ALA A 429 3.36 -20.16 -16.67
C ALA A 429 3.82 -18.69 -16.62
N CYS A 430 3.23 -17.86 -15.76
CA CYS A 430 3.69 -16.48 -15.55
C CYS A 430 5.13 -16.45 -15.03
N LEU A 431 5.43 -17.25 -14.01
CA LEU A 431 6.79 -17.36 -13.43
C LEU A 431 7.81 -17.91 -14.42
N ARG A 432 7.42 -18.76 -15.39
CA ARG A 432 8.30 -19.24 -16.46
C ARG A 432 8.60 -18.14 -17.48
N LEU A 433 7.64 -17.25 -17.75
CA LEU A 433 7.81 -16.11 -18.67
C LEU A 433 8.54 -14.91 -18.05
N GLY A 434 8.74 -14.92 -16.73
CA GLY A 434 9.21 -13.74 -16.00
C GLY A 434 8.15 -12.64 -15.92
N ALA A 435 6.86 -12.99 -16.05
CA ALA A 435 5.74 -12.09 -15.80
C ALA A 435 5.44 -12.03 -14.29
N VAL A 436 5.02 -10.86 -13.81
CA VAL A 436 4.80 -10.59 -12.38
C VAL A 436 3.38 -10.99 -11.98
N ALA A 437 3.24 -12.04 -11.19
CA ALA A 437 1.94 -12.47 -10.71
C ALA A 437 1.40 -11.51 -9.64
N VAL A 438 0.25 -10.87 -9.91
CA VAL A 438 -0.45 -10.00 -8.96
C VAL A 438 -1.57 -10.79 -8.30
N VAL A 439 -1.42 -11.02 -6.99
CA VAL A 439 -2.37 -11.81 -6.20
C VAL A 439 -2.98 -10.94 -5.11
N ALA A 440 -4.29 -10.73 -5.22
CA ALA A 440 -5.09 -10.04 -4.22
C ALA A 440 -6.17 -10.99 -3.67
N ASP A 441 -6.21 -11.12 -2.36
CA ASP A 441 -7.12 -12.04 -1.68
C ASP A 441 -8.57 -11.55 -1.79
N ALA A 442 -9.50 -12.45 -2.14
CA ALA A 442 -10.92 -12.12 -2.27
C ALA A 442 -11.56 -11.70 -0.93
N GLY A 443 -10.96 -12.05 0.22
CA GLY A 443 -11.32 -11.58 1.55
C GLY A 443 -11.15 -10.08 1.77
N LEU A 444 -10.47 -9.37 0.86
CA LEU A 444 -10.47 -7.89 0.82
C LEU A 444 -11.86 -7.30 0.48
N GLY A 445 -12.79 -8.13 0.02
CA GLY A 445 -14.07 -7.70 -0.53
C GLY A 445 -13.90 -6.91 -1.84
N LEU A 446 -15.00 -6.62 -2.52
CA LEU A 446 -14.96 -6.00 -3.86
C LEU A 446 -14.27 -4.62 -3.86
N ARG A 447 -14.48 -3.82 -2.81
CA ARG A 447 -13.86 -2.50 -2.66
C ARG A 447 -12.34 -2.61 -2.47
N GLY A 448 -11.89 -3.49 -1.57
CA GLY A 448 -10.46 -3.72 -1.33
C GLY A 448 -9.75 -4.34 -2.52
N LEU A 449 -10.39 -5.32 -3.19
CA LEU A 449 -9.90 -5.93 -4.41
C LEU A 449 -9.78 -4.92 -5.56
N THR A 450 -10.78 -4.06 -5.75
CA THR A 450 -10.72 -2.97 -6.75
C THR A 450 -9.54 -2.03 -6.50
N ARG A 451 -9.31 -1.66 -5.23
CA ARG A 451 -8.16 -0.83 -4.85
C ARG A 451 -6.85 -1.55 -5.14
N ALA A 452 -6.71 -2.81 -4.74
CA ALA A 452 -5.51 -3.60 -4.97
C ALA A 452 -5.17 -3.74 -6.47
N VAL A 453 -6.15 -4.15 -7.29
CA VAL A 453 -5.96 -4.34 -8.74
C VAL A 453 -5.62 -3.02 -9.42
N ARG A 454 -6.33 -1.92 -9.12
CA ARG A 454 -6.01 -0.60 -9.70
C ARG A 454 -4.65 -0.07 -9.23
N SER A 455 -4.28 -0.33 -7.99
CA SER A 455 -2.97 0.05 -7.45
C SER A 455 -1.85 -0.68 -8.17
N ALA A 456 -1.99 -2.00 -8.37
CA ALA A 456 -1.01 -2.80 -9.07
C ALA A 456 -0.94 -2.49 -10.57
N TRP A 457 -2.05 -2.04 -11.16
CA TRP A 457 -2.19 -1.76 -12.60
C TRP A 457 -1.65 -2.89 -13.48
N PRO A 458 -2.34 -4.04 -13.50
CA PRO A 458 -1.97 -5.13 -14.38
C PRO A 458 -2.05 -4.76 -15.86
N ASP A 459 -1.10 -5.27 -16.64
CA ASP A 459 -1.15 -5.35 -18.10
C ASP A 459 -2.14 -6.42 -18.56
N TRP A 460 -2.31 -7.47 -17.74
CA TRP A 460 -3.18 -8.61 -18.02
C TRP A 460 -4.03 -9.00 -16.82
N VAL A 461 -5.28 -9.40 -17.07
CA VAL A 461 -6.17 -10.00 -16.08
C VAL A 461 -6.55 -11.39 -16.56
N ILE A 462 -6.13 -12.42 -15.83
CA ILE A 462 -6.54 -13.80 -16.06
C ILE A 462 -7.56 -14.18 -14.99
N GLY A 463 -8.79 -14.52 -15.39
CA GLY A 463 -9.85 -14.71 -14.42
C GLY A 463 -10.97 -15.64 -14.84
N GLU A 464 -11.68 -16.12 -13.83
CA GLU A 464 -12.98 -16.78 -14.00
C GLU A 464 -14.08 -15.75 -14.30
N LYS A 465 -15.23 -16.20 -14.80
CA LYS A 465 -16.35 -15.34 -15.24
C LYS A 465 -16.74 -14.26 -14.21
N PRO A 466 -16.90 -14.56 -12.90
CA PRO A 466 -17.27 -13.52 -11.93
C PRO A 466 -16.21 -12.43 -11.77
N GLY A 467 -14.93 -12.83 -11.72
CA GLY A 467 -13.79 -11.91 -11.63
C GLY A 467 -13.67 -11.02 -12.86
N LEU A 468 -13.83 -11.60 -14.06
CA LEU A 468 -13.80 -10.85 -15.31
C LEU A 468 -15.00 -9.92 -15.48
N ALA A 469 -16.19 -10.33 -15.06
CA ALA A 469 -17.37 -9.47 -15.06
C ALA A 469 -17.16 -8.27 -14.14
N ALA A 470 -16.59 -8.47 -12.94
CA ALA A 470 -16.23 -7.39 -12.03
C ALA A 470 -15.15 -6.47 -12.64
N ALA A 471 -14.11 -7.05 -13.25
CA ALA A 471 -13.05 -6.28 -13.92
C ALA A 471 -13.59 -5.40 -15.05
N ALA A 472 -14.52 -5.92 -15.86
CA ALA A 472 -15.17 -5.16 -16.92
C ALA A 472 -16.09 -4.06 -16.35
N ALA A 473 -16.98 -4.40 -15.42
CA ALA A 473 -17.96 -3.47 -14.84
C ALA A 473 -17.31 -2.33 -14.05
N LEU A 474 -16.19 -2.60 -13.37
CA LEU A 474 -15.46 -1.65 -12.54
C LEU A 474 -14.30 -0.98 -13.28
N GLY A 475 -14.11 -1.27 -14.57
CA GLY A 475 -13.06 -0.69 -15.39
C GLY A 475 -11.66 -0.93 -14.79
N TRP A 476 -11.37 -2.16 -14.38
CA TRP A 476 -10.02 -2.54 -13.98
C TRP A 476 -9.10 -2.55 -15.22
N PRO A 477 -7.84 -2.09 -15.08
CA PRO A 477 -6.88 -2.07 -16.18
C PRO A 477 -6.49 -3.50 -16.60
N GLY A 478 -5.88 -3.60 -17.78
CA GLY A 478 -5.33 -4.84 -18.33
C GLY A 478 -6.21 -5.53 -19.37
N ARG A 479 -5.55 -6.19 -20.33
CA ARG A 479 -6.14 -7.08 -21.33
C ARG A 479 -6.64 -8.35 -20.66
N ARG A 480 -7.78 -8.90 -21.09
CA ARG A 480 -8.49 -9.95 -20.34
C ARG A 480 -8.40 -11.32 -21.00
N ILE A 481 -8.07 -12.32 -20.20
CA ILE A 481 -8.04 -13.74 -20.58
C ILE A 481 -8.96 -14.51 -19.64
N SER A 482 -9.88 -15.29 -20.19
CA SER A 482 -10.73 -16.16 -19.37
C SER A 482 -10.10 -17.51 -19.09
N VAL A 483 -10.41 -18.13 -17.95
CA VAL A 483 -10.00 -19.52 -17.69
C VAL A 483 -10.69 -20.46 -18.71
N ASP A 484 -12.02 -20.45 -18.70
CA ASP A 484 -12.83 -21.25 -19.63
C ASP A 484 -13.02 -20.57 -20.98
N ALA A 485 -13.21 -21.35 -22.03
CA ALA A 485 -13.62 -20.83 -23.33
C ALA A 485 -15.03 -20.23 -23.24
N LEU A 486 -15.13 -18.93 -23.58
CA LEU A 486 -16.41 -18.23 -23.67
C LEU A 486 -16.98 -18.29 -25.10
N SER A 487 -18.31 -18.20 -25.22
CA SER A 487 -18.93 -17.96 -26.53
C SER A 487 -18.47 -16.60 -27.09
N PRO A 488 -18.45 -16.40 -28.42
CA PRO A 488 -17.98 -15.14 -29.01
C PRO A 488 -18.70 -13.91 -28.46
N ARG A 489 -20.01 -14.01 -28.21
CA ARG A 489 -20.80 -12.92 -27.61
C ARG A 489 -20.40 -12.61 -26.17
N ALA A 490 -20.21 -13.64 -25.34
CA ALA A 490 -19.81 -13.45 -23.95
C ALA A 490 -18.38 -12.91 -23.84
N ALA A 491 -17.47 -13.37 -24.71
CA ALA A 491 -16.12 -12.85 -24.80
C ALA A 491 -16.10 -11.36 -25.18
N ALA A 492 -16.86 -10.97 -26.21
CA ALA A 492 -16.97 -9.57 -26.63
C ALA A 492 -17.54 -8.65 -25.52
N ILE A 493 -18.60 -9.09 -24.82
CA ILE A 493 -19.21 -8.32 -23.72
C ILE A 493 -18.22 -8.12 -22.56
N ALA A 494 -17.46 -9.16 -22.22
CA ALA A 494 -16.48 -9.11 -21.14
C ALA A 494 -15.14 -8.50 -21.58
N GLY A 495 -14.97 -8.15 -22.86
CA GLY A 495 -13.70 -7.69 -23.42
C GLY A 495 -12.57 -8.71 -23.27
N VAL A 496 -12.88 -9.99 -23.44
CA VAL A 496 -11.94 -11.12 -23.32
C VAL A 496 -11.35 -11.45 -24.68
N GLU A 497 -10.03 -11.51 -24.75
CA GLU A 497 -9.28 -11.72 -26.00
C GLU A 497 -8.92 -13.18 -26.25
N ALA A 498 -8.66 -13.93 -25.17
CA ALA A 498 -8.26 -15.34 -25.24
C ALA A 498 -8.81 -16.12 -24.06
N SER A 499 -8.64 -17.45 -24.08
CA SER A 499 -8.92 -18.29 -22.92
C SER A 499 -7.83 -19.32 -22.66
N VAL A 500 -7.50 -19.54 -21.39
CA VAL A 500 -6.51 -20.53 -20.94
C VAL A 500 -6.81 -21.91 -21.53
N GLN A 501 -8.07 -22.34 -21.49
CA GLN A 501 -8.50 -23.61 -22.09
C GLN A 501 -8.19 -23.75 -23.58
N ARG A 502 -8.22 -22.65 -24.36
CA ARG A 502 -7.89 -22.68 -25.79
C ARG A 502 -6.39 -22.67 -26.02
N LEU A 503 -5.66 -21.88 -25.25
CA LEU A 503 -4.20 -21.84 -25.31
C LEU A 503 -3.60 -23.22 -24.98
N LEU A 504 -4.13 -23.90 -23.96
CA LEU A 504 -3.73 -25.27 -23.60
C LEU A 504 -3.99 -26.32 -24.70
N ARG A 505 -4.90 -26.06 -25.65
CA ARG A 505 -5.13 -26.95 -26.80
C ARG A 505 -4.20 -26.66 -27.98
N GLY A 506 -3.53 -25.50 -28.00
CA GLY A 506 -2.65 -25.09 -29.09
C GLY A 506 -1.33 -25.87 -29.15
N GLY A 507 -0.99 -26.60 -28.09
CA GLY A 507 0.30 -27.28 -27.97
C GLY A 507 1.46 -26.33 -27.69
N ARG A 508 2.63 -26.87 -27.39
CA ARG A 508 3.85 -26.08 -27.11
C ARG A 508 4.47 -25.63 -28.43
N SER A 509 4.80 -24.34 -28.53
CA SER A 509 5.56 -23.77 -29.64
C SER A 509 7.06 -23.81 -29.35
N ALA A 510 7.88 -24.00 -30.38
CA ALA A 510 9.35 -23.89 -30.28
C ALA A 510 9.80 -22.47 -29.91
N GLN A 511 8.92 -21.46 -30.08
CA GLN A 511 9.23 -20.08 -29.70
C GLN A 511 9.51 -19.90 -28.21
N LEU A 512 8.92 -20.73 -27.34
CA LEU A 512 9.18 -20.64 -25.90
C LEU A 512 10.66 -20.89 -25.56
N ASP A 513 11.38 -21.66 -26.38
CA ASP A 513 12.81 -21.93 -26.19
C ASP A 513 13.68 -20.69 -26.42
N THR A 514 13.13 -19.67 -27.09
CA THR A 514 13.77 -18.37 -27.30
C THR A 514 13.52 -17.38 -26.16
N VAL A 515 12.56 -17.67 -25.26
CA VAL A 515 12.24 -16.83 -24.12
C VAL A 515 13.24 -17.10 -22.98
N PRO A 516 14.08 -16.12 -22.60
CA PRO A 516 15.05 -16.30 -21.51
C PRO A 516 14.36 -16.68 -20.21
N MET A 517 15.09 -17.42 -19.37
CA MET A 517 14.66 -17.65 -17.98
C MET A 517 14.80 -16.35 -17.18
N PRO A 518 13.86 -16.04 -16.28
CA PRO A 518 13.97 -14.86 -15.43
C PRO A 518 15.19 -14.96 -14.50
N ALA A 519 15.84 -13.83 -14.24
CA ALA A 519 16.92 -13.70 -13.28
C ALA A 519 16.40 -13.73 -11.84
N GLY A 520 17.30 -13.97 -10.88
CA GLY A 520 16.95 -14.04 -9.46
C GLY A 520 16.33 -12.76 -8.90
N GLU A 521 16.81 -11.59 -9.36
CA GLU A 521 16.32 -10.28 -8.91
C GLU A 521 15.09 -9.78 -9.67
N ASP A 522 14.65 -10.50 -10.71
CA ASP A 522 13.43 -10.14 -11.43
C ASP A 522 12.21 -10.31 -10.51
N GLN A 523 11.26 -9.39 -10.62
CA GLN A 523 10.01 -9.47 -9.85
C GLN A 523 9.22 -10.70 -10.27
N ALA A 524 8.85 -11.52 -9.29
CA ALA A 524 8.06 -12.73 -9.50
C ALA A 524 6.59 -12.52 -9.12
N ALA A 525 6.33 -11.78 -8.05
CA ALA A 525 4.98 -11.58 -7.53
C ALA A 525 4.78 -10.26 -6.78
N VAL A 526 3.56 -9.74 -6.85
CA VAL A 526 3.02 -8.71 -5.96
C VAL A 526 1.88 -9.31 -5.14
N LEU A 527 2.10 -9.52 -3.85
CA LEU A 527 1.14 -10.12 -2.93
C LEU A 527 0.51 -9.06 -2.05
N PHE A 528 -0.81 -8.88 -2.11
CA PHE A 528 -1.48 -7.87 -1.29
C PHE A 528 -1.72 -8.33 0.15
N THR A 529 -1.39 -7.46 1.11
CA THR A 529 -1.71 -7.67 2.53
C THR A 529 -3.21 -7.58 2.80
N SER A 530 -3.67 -8.06 3.97
CA SER A 530 -5.10 -8.11 4.33
C SER A 530 -5.77 -6.76 4.55
N GLY A 531 -5.01 -5.66 4.59
CA GLY A 531 -5.54 -4.32 4.83
C GLY A 531 -6.24 -4.12 6.19
N SER A 532 -5.88 -4.91 7.21
CA SER A 532 -6.54 -4.88 8.53
C SER A 532 -6.15 -3.68 9.39
N THR A 533 -5.01 -3.04 9.10
CA THR A 533 -4.47 -1.90 9.85
C THR A 533 -4.27 -0.67 8.94
N GLY A 534 -5.08 -0.56 7.89
CA GLY A 534 -4.96 0.44 6.83
C GLY A 534 -5.07 -0.16 5.43
N PRO A 535 -4.88 0.61 4.36
CA PRO A 535 -4.97 0.12 2.98
C PRO A 535 -4.05 -1.10 2.73
N ALA A 536 -4.55 -2.07 1.96
CA ALA A 536 -3.76 -3.23 1.55
C ALA A 536 -2.51 -2.77 0.77
N LYS A 537 -1.36 -3.34 1.11
CA LYS A 537 -0.06 -3.00 0.52
C LYS A 537 0.36 -4.14 -0.41
N GLY A 538 0.84 -3.82 -1.61
CA GLY A 538 1.43 -4.82 -2.52
C GLY A 538 2.86 -5.13 -2.09
N VAL A 539 3.11 -6.35 -1.63
CA VAL A 539 4.45 -6.83 -1.25
C VAL A 539 5.14 -7.43 -2.47
N ILE A 540 6.29 -6.88 -2.85
CA ILE A 540 7.07 -7.36 -3.99
C ILE A 540 7.98 -8.50 -3.53
N TYR A 541 7.93 -9.62 -4.26
CA TYR A 541 8.88 -10.72 -4.17
C TYR A 541 9.63 -10.88 -5.49
N THR A 542 10.94 -11.11 -5.41
CA THR A 542 11.76 -11.55 -6.55
C THR A 542 11.80 -13.07 -6.62
N HIS A 543 12.26 -13.62 -7.76
CA HIS A 543 12.45 -15.06 -7.93
C HIS A 543 13.39 -15.65 -6.86
N ALA A 544 14.50 -14.98 -6.55
CA ALA A 544 15.46 -15.41 -5.54
C ALA A 544 14.86 -15.40 -4.14
N ARG A 545 14.07 -14.36 -3.78
CA ARG A 545 13.42 -14.26 -2.46
C ARG A 545 12.34 -15.34 -2.26
N LEU A 546 11.55 -15.65 -3.29
CA LEU A 546 10.62 -16.79 -3.23
C LEU A 546 11.36 -18.12 -3.14
N GLY A 547 12.44 -18.29 -3.89
CA GLY A 547 13.27 -19.49 -3.80
C GLY A 547 13.88 -19.68 -2.41
N ALA A 548 14.34 -18.59 -1.77
CA ALA A 548 14.85 -18.60 -0.39
C ALA A 548 13.75 -18.98 0.62
N LEU A 549 12.52 -18.50 0.46
CA LEU A 549 11.38 -18.92 1.27
C LEU A 549 11.13 -20.43 1.12
N VAL A 550 11.14 -20.94 -0.10
CA VAL A 550 10.92 -22.37 -0.36
C VAL A 550 12.01 -23.23 0.27
N ALA A 551 13.27 -22.82 0.13
CA ALA A 551 14.41 -23.49 0.73
C ALA A 551 14.27 -23.55 2.27
N LEU A 552 13.91 -22.43 2.90
CA LEU A 552 13.66 -22.33 4.33
C LEU A 552 12.50 -23.23 4.81
N LEU A 553 11.38 -23.27 4.08
CA LEU A 553 10.23 -24.11 4.43
C LEU A 553 10.59 -25.60 4.37
N ARG A 554 11.37 -26.00 3.35
CA ARG A 554 11.82 -27.40 3.20
C ARG A 554 12.74 -27.82 4.32
N SER A 555 13.71 -26.97 4.70
CA SER A 555 14.64 -27.28 5.79
C SER A 555 13.94 -27.29 7.14
N THR A 556 13.18 -26.25 7.47
CA THR A 556 12.53 -26.08 8.78
C THR A 556 11.59 -27.23 9.11
N PHE A 557 10.75 -27.63 8.14
CA PHE A 557 9.75 -28.68 8.34
C PHE A 557 10.17 -30.04 7.78
N SER A 558 11.46 -30.20 7.42
CA SER A 558 12.02 -31.44 6.88
C SER A 558 11.21 -32.04 5.73
N ILE A 559 10.69 -31.19 4.83
CA ILE A 559 9.77 -31.61 3.77
C ILE A 559 10.52 -32.41 2.70
N GLN A 560 10.16 -33.68 2.56
CA GLN A 560 10.77 -34.61 1.61
C GLN A 560 9.92 -34.84 0.35
N PRO A 561 10.54 -35.19 -0.79
CA PRO A 561 9.81 -35.65 -1.96
C PRO A 561 8.87 -36.82 -1.61
N GLY A 562 7.57 -36.63 -1.83
CA GLY A 562 6.51 -37.57 -1.40
C GLY A 562 5.57 -36.97 -0.36
N ALA A 563 5.92 -35.81 0.23
CA ALA A 563 4.99 -35.02 1.02
C ALA A 563 3.78 -34.58 0.19
N SER A 564 2.64 -34.44 0.86
CA SER A 564 1.39 -33.99 0.26
C SER A 564 0.66 -33.07 1.23
N LEU A 565 0.37 -31.85 0.78
CA LEU A 565 -0.09 -30.73 1.59
C LEU A 565 -1.55 -30.39 1.26
N ILE A 566 -2.42 -30.55 2.24
CA ILE A 566 -3.75 -29.93 2.20
C ILE A 566 -3.60 -28.46 2.50
N ALA A 567 -3.83 -27.63 1.48
CA ALA A 567 -3.82 -26.18 1.62
C ALA A 567 -5.21 -25.67 2.00
N GLY A 568 -5.50 -25.64 3.31
CA GLY A 568 -6.70 -24.97 3.86
C GLY A 568 -6.63 -23.45 3.78
N PHE A 569 -5.63 -22.89 3.09
CA PHE A 569 -5.43 -21.48 2.86
C PHE A 569 -4.82 -21.24 1.47
N ALA A 570 -5.57 -20.49 0.64
CA ALA A 570 -5.35 -20.35 -0.81
C ALA A 570 -3.92 -19.96 -1.24
N PRO A 571 -3.25 -18.97 -0.62
CA PRO A 571 -1.89 -18.60 -1.05
C PRO A 571 -0.86 -19.72 -0.89
N PHE A 572 -1.06 -20.65 0.05
CA PHE A 572 -0.13 -21.76 0.29
C PHE A 572 -0.36 -22.96 -0.64
N ALA A 573 -1.54 -23.08 -1.26
CA ALA A 573 -1.76 -24.06 -2.32
C ALA A 573 -0.78 -23.89 -3.49
N LEU A 574 -0.28 -22.67 -3.68
CA LEU A 574 0.65 -22.29 -4.75
C LEU A 574 2.11 -22.65 -4.44
N LEU A 575 2.45 -22.81 -3.15
CA LEU A 575 3.78 -23.18 -2.69
C LEU A 575 3.98 -24.70 -2.67
N GLY A 576 2.92 -25.51 -2.70
CA GLY A 576 3.00 -26.98 -2.68
C GLY A 576 3.98 -27.55 -3.72
N PRO A 577 3.81 -27.23 -5.03
CA PRO A 577 4.73 -27.74 -6.04
C PRO A 577 6.17 -27.24 -5.86
N ALA A 578 6.34 -26.02 -5.37
CA ALA A 578 7.65 -25.43 -5.11
C ALA A 578 8.41 -26.15 -3.99
N ILE A 579 7.76 -26.47 -2.88
CA ILE A 579 8.37 -27.26 -1.80
C ILE A 579 8.52 -28.75 -2.14
N GLY A 580 8.16 -29.17 -3.36
CA GLY A 580 8.23 -30.56 -3.82
C GLY A 580 7.09 -31.46 -3.32
N ALA A 581 6.06 -30.87 -2.74
CA ALA A 581 4.89 -31.56 -2.20
C ALA A 581 3.74 -31.59 -3.22
N THR A 582 2.93 -32.63 -3.16
CA THR A 582 1.63 -32.63 -3.85
C THR A 582 0.75 -31.56 -3.19
N SER A 583 0.19 -30.63 -3.96
CA SER A 583 -0.73 -29.63 -3.45
C SER A 583 -2.17 -30.12 -3.54
N VAL A 584 -2.86 -30.19 -2.40
CA VAL A 584 -4.24 -30.66 -2.32
C VAL A 584 -5.13 -29.50 -1.92
N THR A 585 -6.03 -29.12 -2.81
CA THR A 585 -7.06 -28.10 -2.55
C THR A 585 -8.34 -28.83 -2.12
N PRO A 586 -8.76 -28.71 -0.85
CA PRO A 586 -10.02 -29.29 -0.40
C PRO A 586 -11.20 -28.55 -1.04
N ASP A 587 -12.37 -29.19 -1.04
CA ASP A 587 -13.60 -28.49 -1.43
C ASP A 587 -13.93 -27.42 -0.39
N MET A 588 -13.59 -26.17 -0.72
CA MET A 588 -13.76 -25.05 0.19
C MET A 588 -14.00 -23.74 -0.55
N THR A 589 -14.75 -22.87 0.10
CA THR A 589 -14.83 -21.47 -0.28
C THR A 589 -13.67 -20.70 0.36
N VAL A 590 -12.71 -20.24 -0.43
CA VAL A 590 -11.52 -19.50 0.05
C VAL A 590 -11.87 -18.27 0.89
N THR A 591 -12.96 -17.59 0.55
CA THR A 591 -13.42 -16.39 1.29
C THR A 591 -14.13 -16.73 2.60
N LYS A 592 -14.30 -18.02 2.92
CA LYS A 592 -14.93 -18.50 4.15
C LYS A 592 -14.13 -19.67 4.76
N PRO A 593 -12.87 -19.48 5.20
CA PRO A 593 -12.08 -20.57 5.78
C PRO A 593 -12.76 -21.26 6.97
N ALA A 594 -13.61 -20.53 7.70
CA ALA A 594 -14.44 -21.06 8.78
C ALA A 594 -15.53 -22.05 8.33
N THR A 595 -15.69 -22.33 7.03
CA THR A 595 -16.60 -23.37 6.53
C THR A 595 -15.87 -24.66 6.16
N LEU A 596 -14.54 -24.73 6.29
CA LEU A 596 -13.79 -25.95 6.05
C LEU A 596 -14.17 -27.00 7.12
N SER A 597 -14.84 -28.07 6.71
CA SER A 597 -15.32 -29.13 7.62
C SER A 597 -14.28 -30.23 7.79
N ALA A 598 -14.39 -30.99 8.88
CA ALA A 598 -13.55 -32.17 9.10
C ALA A 598 -13.69 -33.21 7.97
N ALA A 599 -14.91 -33.40 7.47
CA ALA A 599 -15.19 -34.33 6.39
C ALA A 599 -14.49 -33.92 5.07
N ALA A 600 -14.44 -32.63 4.77
CA ALA A 600 -13.74 -32.11 3.60
C ALA A 600 -12.22 -32.29 3.72
N VAL A 601 -11.65 -32.07 4.91
CA VAL A 601 -10.22 -32.34 5.17
C VAL A 601 -9.92 -33.84 5.06
N ALA A 602 -10.78 -34.71 5.57
CA ALA A 602 -10.60 -36.16 5.46
C ALA A 602 -10.67 -36.65 4.01
N ALA A 603 -11.61 -36.12 3.23
CA ALA A 603 -11.69 -36.41 1.80
C ALA A 603 -10.42 -35.96 1.06
N ALA A 604 -9.93 -34.74 1.32
CA ALA A 604 -8.68 -34.24 0.77
C ALA A 604 -7.48 -35.09 1.20
N ALA A 605 -7.43 -35.52 2.47
CA ALA A 605 -6.38 -36.39 2.98
C ALA A 605 -6.33 -37.72 2.23
N ARG A 606 -7.49 -38.33 1.98
CA ARG A 606 -7.59 -39.58 1.22
C ARG A 606 -7.19 -39.41 -0.24
N GLU A 607 -7.83 -38.47 -0.95
CA GLU A 607 -7.63 -38.29 -2.39
C GLU A 607 -6.20 -37.88 -2.73
N GLY A 608 -5.62 -37.00 -1.90
CA GLY A 608 -4.26 -36.51 -2.09
C GLY A 608 -3.19 -37.33 -1.40
N ARG A 609 -3.56 -38.39 -0.65
CA ARG A 609 -2.66 -39.11 0.28
C ARG A 609 -1.85 -38.14 1.14
N ALA A 610 -2.55 -37.17 1.71
CA ALA A 610 -1.92 -36.05 2.38
C ALA A 610 -1.15 -36.49 3.61
N THR A 611 -0.01 -35.84 3.83
CA THR A 611 0.83 -36.00 5.02
C THR A 611 0.89 -34.72 5.83
N MET A 612 0.39 -33.61 5.28
CA MET A 612 0.44 -32.29 5.89
C MET A 612 -0.91 -31.58 5.76
N PHE A 613 -1.26 -30.79 6.76
CA PHE A 613 -2.41 -29.89 6.71
C PHE A 613 -2.00 -28.50 7.19
N PHE A 614 -2.25 -27.48 6.36
CA PHE A 614 -2.06 -26.08 6.72
C PHE A 614 -3.42 -25.40 6.83
N GLY A 615 -3.74 -24.86 8.00
CA GLY A 615 -5.03 -24.24 8.26
C GLY A 615 -4.93 -23.02 9.18
N SER A 616 -5.68 -21.95 8.86
CA SER A 616 -5.83 -20.82 9.78
C SER A 616 -6.48 -21.25 11.09
N PRO A 617 -6.32 -20.51 12.21
CA PRO A 617 -6.94 -20.86 13.49
C PRO A 617 -8.47 -21.00 13.37
N ALA A 618 -9.11 -20.15 12.55
CA ALA A 618 -10.54 -20.23 12.28
C ALA A 618 -10.95 -21.51 11.52
N ALA A 619 -10.12 -21.97 10.58
CA ALA A 619 -10.35 -23.22 9.86
C ALA A 619 -10.18 -24.43 10.81
N LEU A 620 -9.13 -24.45 11.64
CA LEU A 620 -8.91 -25.51 12.63
C LEU A 620 -10.06 -25.60 13.64
N ALA A 621 -10.55 -24.45 14.13
CA ALA A 621 -11.69 -24.41 15.03
C ALA A 621 -12.95 -25.06 14.43
N ASN A 622 -13.25 -24.77 13.16
CA ASN A 622 -14.41 -25.37 12.50
C ASN A 622 -14.22 -26.85 12.16
N VAL A 623 -13.02 -27.26 11.75
CA VAL A 623 -12.65 -28.66 11.57
C VAL A 623 -12.87 -29.44 12.87
N VAL A 624 -12.40 -28.92 14.00
CA VAL A 624 -12.63 -29.55 15.31
C VAL A 624 -14.12 -29.55 15.68
N ALA A 625 -14.86 -28.48 15.41
CA ALA A 625 -16.29 -28.39 15.74
C ALA A 625 -17.14 -29.40 14.95
N THR A 626 -16.75 -29.73 13.72
CA THR A 626 -17.46 -30.67 12.83
C THR A 626 -16.93 -32.11 12.91
N ALA A 627 -15.94 -32.38 13.77
CA ALA A 627 -15.31 -33.70 13.89
C ALA A 627 -16.24 -34.81 14.43
N GLY A 628 -17.37 -34.45 15.04
CA GLY A 628 -18.40 -35.40 15.49
C GLY A 628 -19.09 -36.14 14.35
N GLU A 629 -19.05 -35.59 13.14
CA GLU A 629 -19.71 -36.14 11.94
C GLU A 629 -18.85 -37.15 11.18
N LEU A 630 -17.61 -37.40 11.63
CA LEU A 630 -16.66 -38.26 10.94
C LEU A 630 -16.96 -39.75 11.13
N SER A 631 -17.00 -40.47 10.01
CA SER A 631 -16.93 -41.93 9.98
C SER A 631 -15.56 -42.45 10.44
N GLU A 632 -15.50 -43.73 10.81
CA GLU A 632 -14.24 -44.39 11.19
C GLU A 632 -13.18 -44.31 10.09
N GLN A 633 -13.57 -44.54 8.84
CA GLN A 633 -12.65 -44.42 7.70
C GLN A 633 -12.08 -43.00 7.58
N GLN A 634 -12.91 -41.97 7.75
CA GLN A 634 -12.43 -40.58 7.67
C GLN A 634 -11.48 -40.24 8.83
N ARG A 635 -11.68 -40.81 10.03
CA ARG A 635 -10.72 -40.66 11.14
C ARG A 635 -9.38 -41.30 10.81
N GLN A 636 -9.40 -42.47 10.18
CA GLN A 636 -8.18 -43.15 9.71
C GLN A 636 -7.47 -42.34 8.63
N ASP A 637 -8.21 -41.73 7.69
CA ASP A 637 -7.66 -40.85 6.66
C ASP A 637 -6.91 -39.65 7.30
N LEU A 638 -7.48 -39.04 8.36
CA LEU A 638 -6.85 -37.94 9.11
C LEU A 638 -5.65 -38.39 9.96
N ALA A 639 -5.67 -39.61 10.49
CA ALA A 639 -4.56 -40.17 11.28
C ALA A 639 -3.25 -40.32 10.48
N GLY A 640 -3.32 -40.31 9.14
CA GLY A 640 -2.15 -40.33 8.24
C GLY A 640 -1.38 -39.01 8.16
N ILE A 641 -1.97 -37.89 8.62
CA ILE A 641 -1.32 -36.58 8.64
C ILE A 641 -0.23 -36.55 9.71
N ARG A 642 0.98 -36.12 9.33
CA ARG A 642 2.20 -36.08 10.15
C ARG A 642 2.59 -34.68 10.60
N LEU A 643 2.10 -33.66 9.92
CA LEU A 643 2.41 -32.27 10.23
C LEU A 643 1.18 -31.40 10.05
N VAL A 644 0.84 -30.64 11.08
CA VAL A 644 -0.22 -29.64 11.04
C VAL A 644 0.36 -28.28 11.37
N LEU A 645 0.15 -27.32 10.47
CA LEU A 645 0.64 -25.97 10.59
C LEU A 645 -0.54 -25.01 10.75
N SER A 646 -0.43 -24.08 11.72
CA SER A 646 -1.39 -22.99 11.88
C SER A 646 -0.72 -21.63 11.96
N ALA A 647 -1.12 -20.71 11.09
CA ALA A 647 -0.56 -19.36 11.05
C ALA A 647 -1.62 -18.31 10.75
N GLY A 648 -1.22 -17.04 10.89
CA GLY A 648 -2.02 -15.86 10.57
C GLY A 648 -2.69 -15.19 11.78
N ALA A 649 -2.85 -15.92 12.88
CA ALA A 649 -3.25 -15.38 14.19
C ALA A 649 -2.82 -16.35 15.31
N PRO A 650 -2.76 -15.88 16.58
CA PRO A 650 -2.53 -16.74 17.73
C PRO A 650 -3.53 -17.90 17.79
N VAL A 651 -3.06 -19.09 18.20
CA VAL A 651 -3.90 -20.27 18.44
C VAL A 651 -3.94 -20.54 19.93
N HIS A 652 -5.15 -20.72 20.47
CA HIS A 652 -5.29 -21.10 21.87
C HIS A 652 -4.82 -22.55 22.09
N PRO A 653 -4.05 -22.85 23.15
CA PRO A 653 -3.55 -24.19 23.47
C PRO A 653 -4.65 -25.26 23.51
N GLN A 654 -5.81 -24.95 24.09
CA GLN A 654 -6.96 -25.89 24.12
C GLN A 654 -7.44 -26.26 22.71
N LEU A 655 -7.37 -25.36 21.73
CA LEU A 655 -7.71 -25.70 20.35
C LEU A 655 -6.65 -26.65 19.78
N LEU A 656 -5.36 -26.40 20.02
CA LEU A 656 -4.29 -27.31 19.60
C LEU A 656 -4.43 -28.70 20.22
N ASP A 657 -4.87 -28.80 21.47
CA ASP A 657 -5.15 -30.08 22.13
C ASP A 657 -6.25 -30.87 21.40
N ARG A 658 -7.36 -30.20 21.06
CA ARG A 658 -8.45 -30.81 20.30
C ARG A 658 -8.07 -31.14 18.86
N VAL A 659 -7.18 -30.35 18.25
CA VAL A 659 -6.61 -30.65 16.94
C VAL A 659 -5.70 -31.89 17.05
N GLN A 660 -4.91 -32.03 18.10
CA GLN A 660 -4.07 -33.21 18.32
C GLN A 660 -4.91 -34.50 18.42
N GLU A 661 -6.06 -34.45 19.09
CA GLU A 661 -6.99 -35.59 19.16
C GLU A 661 -7.46 -36.04 17.76
N LEU A 662 -7.67 -35.09 16.85
CA LEU A 662 -8.11 -35.36 15.49
C LEU A 662 -6.97 -35.84 14.57
N PHE A 663 -5.75 -35.36 14.82
CA PHE A 663 -4.54 -35.69 14.08
C PHE A 663 -3.52 -36.34 15.03
N PRO A 664 -3.77 -37.58 15.50
CA PRO A 664 -3.03 -38.17 16.62
C PRO A 664 -1.55 -38.44 16.33
N THR A 665 -1.13 -38.49 15.06
CA THR A 665 0.26 -38.72 14.68
C THR A 665 0.99 -37.47 14.21
N ALA A 666 0.32 -36.32 14.20
CA ALA A 666 0.87 -35.08 13.68
C ALA A 666 1.66 -34.29 14.73
N GLU A 667 2.79 -33.72 14.30
CA GLU A 667 3.41 -32.60 14.99
C GLU A 667 2.63 -31.31 14.67
N LEU A 668 2.34 -30.52 15.71
CA LEU A 668 1.56 -29.30 15.61
C LEU A 668 2.47 -28.09 15.80
N HIS A 669 2.56 -27.24 14.78
CA HIS A 669 3.35 -26.01 14.81
C HIS A 669 2.50 -24.77 14.60
N THR A 670 2.90 -23.68 15.23
CA THR A 670 2.30 -22.35 15.02
C THR A 670 3.35 -21.33 14.56
N PRO A 671 3.75 -21.36 13.27
CA PRO A 671 4.80 -20.47 12.78
C PRO A 671 4.34 -19.01 12.78
N TYR A 672 5.25 -18.13 13.18
CA TYR A 672 5.09 -16.67 13.13
C TYR A 672 5.72 -16.08 11.87
N GLY A 673 5.04 -15.12 11.27
CA GLY A 673 5.53 -14.38 10.12
C GLY A 673 4.49 -13.42 9.57
N MET A 674 4.81 -12.84 8.41
CA MET A 674 3.99 -11.83 7.76
C MET A 674 4.11 -11.89 6.24
N THR A 675 3.24 -11.19 5.53
CA THR A 675 3.28 -11.20 4.06
C THR A 675 4.63 -10.72 3.53
N GLU A 676 5.28 -9.82 4.26
CA GLU A 676 6.63 -9.27 4.01
C GLU A 676 7.78 -10.25 4.23
N GLY A 677 7.51 -11.39 4.87
CA GLY A 677 8.48 -12.42 5.17
C GLY A 677 7.78 -13.56 5.87
N LEU A 678 7.34 -14.57 5.11
CA LEU A 678 6.65 -15.73 5.66
C LEU A 678 7.65 -16.63 6.38
N LEU A 679 7.25 -17.13 7.55
CA LEU A 679 8.07 -17.86 8.52
C LEU A 679 9.30 -17.07 8.98
N GLN A 680 9.29 -16.69 10.26
CA GLN A 680 10.38 -15.98 10.93
C GLN A 680 10.76 -16.66 12.25
N ALA A 681 9.76 -17.14 12.97
CA ALA A 681 9.93 -17.96 14.17
C ALA A 681 8.94 -19.14 14.13
N ASP A 682 9.26 -20.19 14.85
CA ASP A 682 8.41 -21.37 14.95
C ASP A 682 8.36 -21.90 16.40
N ILE A 683 7.24 -22.54 16.72
CA ILE A 683 7.00 -23.17 18.01
C ILE A 683 6.06 -24.36 17.85
N THR A 684 6.36 -25.42 18.60
CA THR A 684 5.53 -26.63 18.65
C THR A 684 4.48 -26.55 19.75
N ARG A 685 3.39 -27.33 19.65
CA ARG A 685 2.37 -27.46 20.70
C ARG A 685 2.98 -27.78 22.09
N PRO A 686 3.89 -28.77 22.25
CA PRO A 686 4.51 -29.02 23.55
C PRO A 686 5.27 -27.83 24.12
N GLU A 687 6.00 -27.09 23.27
CA GLU A 687 6.72 -25.89 23.68
C GLU A 687 5.79 -24.75 24.06
N ILE A 688 4.63 -24.60 23.41
CA ILE A 688 3.59 -23.64 23.83
C ILE A 688 3.14 -23.93 25.26
N HIS A 689 2.83 -25.19 25.58
CA HIS A 689 2.43 -25.59 26.94
C HIS A 689 3.55 -25.31 27.96
N GLN A 690 4.81 -25.57 27.61
CA GLN A 690 5.96 -25.23 28.45
C GLN A 690 6.12 -23.71 28.63
N ALA A 691 5.90 -22.93 27.57
CA ALA A 691 5.95 -21.48 27.61
C ALA A 691 4.88 -20.91 28.53
N MET A 692 3.64 -21.40 28.46
CA MET A 692 2.56 -20.94 29.34
C MET A 692 2.87 -21.10 30.82
N ALA A 693 3.56 -22.18 31.21
CA ALA A 693 3.94 -22.43 32.60
C ALA A 693 4.93 -21.39 33.14
N THR A 694 5.57 -20.59 32.28
CA THR A 694 6.49 -19.52 32.69
C THR A 694 5.78 -18.26 33.16
N GLY A 695 4.48 -18.09 32.85
CA GLY A 695 3.71 -16.89 33.19
C GLY A 695 4.16 -15.60 32.48
N GLN A 696 5.03 -15.70 31.46
CA GLN A 696 5.48 -14.54 30.69
C GLN A 696 4.32 -13.88 29.93
N PRO A 697 4.32 -12.55 29.79
CA PRO A 697 3.23 -11.83 29.13
C PRO A 697 3.26 -11.99 27.60
N GLY A 698 2.08 -12.03 26.98
CA GLY A 698 1.90 -12.12 25.53
C GLY A 698 1.89 -13.54 24.98
N VAL A 699 1.95 -13.64 23.65
CA VAL A 699 1.90 -14.93 22.93
C VAL A 699 3.31 -15.35 22.55
N CYS A 700 3.79 -16.45 23.13
CA CYS A 700 5.06 -17.06 22.75
C CYS A 700 4.97 -17.66 21.34
N VAL A 701 5.78 -17.15 20.42
CA VAL A 701 5.88 -17.62 19.04
C VAL A 701 7.16 -18.43 18.78
N GLY A 702 7.88 -18.77 19.85
CA GLY A 702 9.04 -19.65 19.85
C GLY A 702 10.31 -18.94 19.44
N ARG A 703 11.18 -19.66 18.73
CA ARG A 703 12.55 -19.22 18.43
C ARG A 703 12.70 -18.85 16.96
N PRO A 704 13.68 -17.99 16.62
CA PRO A 704 14.01 -17.73 15.22
C PRO A 704 14.32 -19.03 14.48
N VAL A 705 13.79 -19.18 13.28
CA VAL A 705 14.18 -20.30 12.41
C VAL A 705 15.57 -20.05 11.81
N GLU A 706 16.19 -21.09 11.27
CA GLU A 706 17.54 -20.99 10.69
C GLU A 706 17.63 -19.89 9.61
N GLY A 707 18.70 -19.08 9.65
CA GLY A 707 18.92 -17.97 8.71
C GLY A 707 18.09 -16.71 8.99
N VAL A 708 17.21 -16.72 10.00
CA VAL A 708 16.46 -15.53 10.45
C VAL A 708 17.14 -14.90 11.65
N VAL A 709 17.38 -13.59 11.58
CA VAL A 709 17.99 -12.82 12.65
C VAL A 709 16.99 -11.78 13.15
N PHE A 710 16.80 -11.71 14.47
CA PHE A 710 16.00 -10.65 15.09
C PHE A 710 16.88 -9.63 15.81
N ALA A 711 16.37 -8.42 15.89
CA ALA A 711 16.82 -7.40 16.81
C ALA A 711 15.60 -6.73 17.45
N LEU A 712 15.85 -5.94 18.50
CA LEU A 712 14.82 -5.22 19.22
C LEU A 712 15.10 -3.73 19.17
N ALA A 713 14.07 -2.92 18.92
CA ALA A 713 14.08 -1.48 19.15
C ALA A 713 13.28 -1.19 20.43
N PRO A 714 13.92 -1.10 21.60
CA PRO A 714 13.20 -0.92 22.87
C PRO A 714 12.31 0.34 22.85
N LEU A 715 11.15 0.27 23.51
CA LEU A 715 10.27 1.43 23.60
C LEU A 715 10.75 2.40 24.69
N ASP A 716 10.57 3.70 24.47
CA ASP A 716 10.70 4.73 25.49
C ASP A 716 9.42 4.86 26.34
N ASP A 717 9.42 5.76 27.33
CA ASP A 717 8.30 5.97 28.26
C ASP A 717 7.00 6.41 27.55
N LEU A 718 7.10 6.94 26.33
CA LEU A 718 5.97 7.33 25.48
C LEU A 718 5.61 6.26 24.45
N GLY A 719 6.16 5.06 24.56
CA GLY A 719 5.90 3.94 23.65
C GLY A 719 6.53 4.10 22.28
N ARG A 720 7.49 5.02 22.10
CA ARG A 720 8.17 5.24 20.83
C ARG A 720 9.37 4.29 20.72
N PRO A 721 9.52 3.52 19.63
CA PRO A 721 10.65 2.61 19.51
C PRO A 721 11.96 3.36 19.25
N ALA A 722 13.02 2.97 19.95
CA ALA A 722 14.35 3.55 19.82
C ALA A 722 14.91 3.44 18.40
N GLU A 723 15.75 4.41 18.01
CA GLU A 723 16.45 4.40 16.73
C GLU A 723 17.54 3.32 16.70
N THR A 724 18.28 3.16 17.80
CA THR A 724 19.33 2.14 17.90
C THR A 724 18.76 0.76 18.23
N LEU A 725 19.00 -0.20 17.34
CA LEU A 725 18.66 -1.60 17.54
C LEU A 725 19.59 -2.27 18.57
N GLN A 726 19.04 -3.23 19.31
CA GLN A 726 19.76 -4.01 20.31
C GLN A 726 19.66 -5.50 20.03
N ASP A 727 20.71 -6.24 20.40
CA ASP A 727 20.64 -7.71 20.45
C ASP A 727 19.64 -8.12 21.53
N PRO A 728 18.61 -8.92 21.20
CA PRO A 728 17.62 -9.36 22.17
C PRO A 728 18.20 -10.08 23.39
N GLN A 729 19.33 -10.78 23.24
CA GLN A 729 19.99 -11.49 24.35
C GLN A 729 20.52 -10.55 25.44
N ASN A 730 20.80 -9.29 25.10
CA ASN A 730 21.31 -8.30 26.04
C ASN A 730 20.20 -7.53 26.79
N VAL A 731 18.94 -7.68 26.36
CA VAL A 731 17.78 -7.00 26.96
C VAL A 731 16.57 -7.93 27.11
N PRO A 732 16.74 -9.09 27.78
CA PRO A 732 15.63 -10.02 28.00
C PRO A 732 14.50 -9.34 28.79
N GLY A 733 13.25 -9.65 28.44
CA GLY A 733 12.06 -9.10 29.07
C GLY A 733 11.71 -7.65 28.66
N LYS A 734 12.59 -6.96 27.92
CA LYS A 734 12.34 -5.57 27.55
C LYS A 734 11.32 -5.46 26.42
N LEU A 735 10.28 -4.64 26.61
CA LEU A 735 9.32 -4.34 25.56
C LEU A 735 9.95 -3.47 24.46
N GLY A 736 9.82 -3.90 23.22
CA GLY A 736 10.33 -3.19 22.06
C GLY A 736 9.57 -3.51 20.78
N GLU A 737 9.79 -2.71 19.75
CA GLU A 737 9.43 -3.07 18.38
C GLU A 737 10.35 -4.20 17.89
N ILE A 738 9.74 -5.28 17.41
CA ILE A 738 10.43 -6.44 16.87
C ILE A 738 10.88 -6.09 15.45
N VAL A 739 12.18 -6.25 15.16
CA VAL A 739 12.73 -6.09 13.81
C VAL A 739 13.42 -7.37 13.37
N VAL A 740 13.38 -7.66 12.07
CA VAL A 740 13.85 -8.93 11.53
C VAL A 740 14.67 -8.73 10.26
N SER A 741 15.66 -9.58 10.07
CA SER A 741 16.45 -9.69 8.84
C SER A 741 16.48 -11.14 8.38
N ALA A 742 16.17 -11.37 7.10
CA ALA A 742 16.19 -12.69 6.47
C ALA A 742 16.38 -12.57 4.94
N ALA A 743 16.85 -13.65 4.31
CA ALA A 743 17.07 -13.73 2.86
C ALA A 743 15.76 -13.62 2.04
N HIS A 744 14.66 -14.12 2.60
CA HIS A 744 13.34 -14.20 1.95
C HIS A 744 12.39 -13.04 2.29
N LEU A 745 12.89 -11.97 2.93
CA LEU A 745 12.09 -10.76 3.12
C LEU A 745 11.63 -10.20 1.78
N LYS A 746 10.61 -9.35 1.78
CA LYS A 746 10.16 -8.61 0.61
C LYS A 746 11.31 -7.82 -0.03
N ALA A 747 11.22 -7.61 -1.34
CA ALA A 747 12.08 -6.66 -2.05
C ALA A 747 11.67 -5.20 -1.81
N GLY A 748 10.36 -4.96 -1.66
CA GLY A 748 9.80 -3.65 -1.36
C GLY A 748 8.27 -3.66 -1.31
N TYR A 749 7.67 -2.48 -1.18
CA TYR A 749 6.23 -2.30 -1.42
C TYR A 749 5.98 -1.64 -2.78
N ASP A 750 5.05 -2.20 -3.55
CA ASP A 750 4.70 -1.71 -4.88
C ASP A 750 4.13 -0.30 -4.82
N ARG A 751 4.79 0.65 -5.51
CA ARG A 751 4.33 2.04 -5.69
C ARG A 751 4.12 2.82 -4.38
N LEU A 752 4.83 2.39 -3.33
CA LEU A 752 4.75 2.93 -1.99
C LEU A 752 6.16 3.24 -1.46
N TRP A 753 6.97 3.95 -2.23
CA TRP A 753 8.39 4.23 -1.96
C TRP A 753 8.67 4.64 -0.50
N HIS A 754 8.01 5.69 -0.01
CA HIS A 754 8.23 6.17 1.36
C HIS A 754 7.78 5.17 2.44
N THR A 755 6.69 4.44 2.21
CA THR A 755 6.25 3.35 3.12
C THR A 755 7.29 2.25 3.19
N ASP A 756 7.90 1.90 2.05
CA ASP A 756 8.95 0.89 2.02
C ASP A 756 10.20 1.34 2.74
N LEU A 757 10.64 2.58 2.53
CA LEU A 757 11.76 3.17 3.26
C LEU A 757 11.50 3.17 4.77
N ARG A 758 10.34 3.66 5.21
CA ARG A 758 9.94 3.67 6.64
C ARG A 758 9.77 2.29 7.24
N SER A 759 9.58 1.26 6.42
CA SER A 759 9.50 -0.14 6.86
C SER A 759 10.87 -0.78 7.10
N ARG A 760 11.95 -0.06 6.78
CA ARG A 760 13.34 -0.48 7.02
C ARG A 760 13.89 0.23 8.25
N ARG A 761 14.95 -0.33 8.86
CA ARG A 761 15.73 0.28 9.95
C ARG A 761 17.21 0.29 9.59
N ASP A 762 17.97 1.05 10.38
CA ASP A 762 19.42 1.23 10.28
C ASP A 762 20.21 -0.07 10.27
N ARG A 763 21.48 0.05 9.93
CA ARG A 763 22.40 -1.06 9.64
C ARG A 763 23.07 -1.59 10.88
N TYR A 764 22.26 -2.09 11.81
CA TYR A 764 22.80 -2.90 12.89
C TYR A 764 23.43 -4.18 12.31
N ARG A 765 24.71 -4.43 12.58
CA ARG A 765 25.48 -5.56 12.02
C ARG A 765 25.51 -5.61 10.48
N GLU A 766 25.44 -4.46 9.81
CA GLU A 766 25.46 -4.36 8.34
C GLU A 766 24.30 -5.08 7.62
N LEU A 767 23.26 -5.47 8.37
CA LEU A 767 22.09 -6.16 7.84
C LEU A 767 20.99 -5.20 7.41
N LEU A 768 20.19 -5.63 6.43
CA LEU A 768 18.94 -4.98 6.05
C LEU A 768 17.82 -5.43 7.01
N TRP A 769 17.36 -4.51 7.85
CA TRP A 769 16.31 -4.78 8.84
C TRP A 769 14.93 -4.35 8.33
N HIS A 770 13.94 -5.22 8.55
CA HIS A 770 12.53 -4.92 8.35
C HIS A 770 11.82 -4.73 9.69
N ARG A 771 11.06 -3.64 9.79
CA ARG A 771 10.15 -3.37 10.91
C ARG A 771 8.89 -4.21 10.74
N THR A 772 8.68 -5.14 11.66
CA THR A 772 7.49 -6.01 11.66
C THR A 772 6.22 -5.22 12.03
N GLY A 773 6.39 -4.12 12.76
CA GLY A 773 5.32 -3.35 13.39
C GLY A 773 4.66 -4.07 14.58
N ASP A 774 5.13 -5.26 14.93
CA ASP A 774 4.75 -5.98 16.15
C ASP A 774 5.65 -5.51 17.32
N VAL A 775 5.09 -5.51 18.51
CA VAL A 775 5.82 -5.24 19.76
C VAL A 775 5.82 -6.47 20.64
N GLY A 776 6.89 -6.62 21.41
CA GLY A 776 7.07 -7.77 22.28
C GLY A 776 8.42 -7.75 22.97
N HIS A 777 8.81 -8.90 23.50
CA HIS A 777 10.10 -9.10 24.14
C HIS A 777 10.67 -10.46 23.80
N PHE A 778 11.95 -10.65 24.10
CA PHE A 778 12.59 -11.96 24.11
C PHE A 778 12.83 -12.37 25.56
N ASP A 779 12.60 -13.64 25.90
CA ASP A 779 12.94 -14.16 27.23
C ASP A 779 14.42 -14.58 27.33
N ALA A 780 14.83 -15.02 28.53
CA ALA A 780 16.20 -15.45 28.78
C ALA A 780 16.59 -16.71 27.99
N GLU A 781 15.61 -17.50 27.54
CA GLU A 781 15.79 -18.68 26.70
C GLU A 781 15.78 -18.37 25.18
N GLY A 782 15.71 -17.08 24.82
CA GLY A 782 15.72 -16.58 23.45
C GLY A 782 14.41 -16.81 22.69
N ARG A 783 13.29 -17.10 23.38
CA ARG A 783 11.97 -17.20 22.77
C ARG A 783 11.35 -15.81 22.63
N LEU A 784 10.65 -15.60 21.52
CA LEU A 784 9.94 -14.37 21.19
C LEU A 784 8.51 -14.40 21.74
N TRP A 785 8.13 -13.34 22.43
CA TRP A 785 6.81 -13.12 23.02
C TRP A 785 6.16 -11.89 22.38
N VAL A 786 5.13 -12.09 21.57
CA VAL A 786 4.42 -11.01 20.86
C VAL A 786 3.30 -10.47 21.75
N GLN A 787 3.30 -9.16 21.97
CA GLN A 787 2.35 -8.47 22.85
C GLN A 787 1.41 -7.50 22.10
N GLY A 788 1.51 -7.38 20.78
CA GLY A 788 0.60 -6.58 19.97
C GLY A 788 1.30 -5.82 18.86
N ARG A 789 0.75 -4.66 18.49
CA ARG A 789 1.27 -3.77 17.44
C ARG A 789 1.76 -2.46 18.06
N VAL A 790 2.80 -1.87 17.49
CA VAL A 790 3.37 -0.59 17.96
C VAL A 790 2.32 0.52 18.07
N GLN A 791 1.41 0.60 17.10
CA GLN A 791 0.35 1.61 17.07
C GLN A 791 -0.78 1.38 18.12
N HIS A 792 -0.78 0.22 18.80
CA HIS A 792 -1.74 -0.11 19.84
C HIS A 792 -1.09 -0.15 21.23
N VAL A 793 0.18 0.25 21.37
CA VAL A 793 0.84 0.38 22.67
C VAL A 793 0.08 1.41 23.51
N ILE A 794 -0.27 1.02 24.73
CA ILE A 794 -0.99 1.86 25.68
C ILE A 794 0.04 2.64 26.48
N THR A 795 -0.01 3.97 26.45
CA THR A 795 0.99 4.83 27.07
C THR A 795 0.49 5.33 28.42
N THR A 796 0.86 4.62 29.49
CA THR A 796 0.43 4.92 30.86
C THR A 796 1.45 5.77 31.61
N PRO A 797 1.11 6.39 32.76
CA PRO A 797 2.10 7.08 33.60
C PRO A 797 3.22 6.16 34.14
N ALA A 798 2.98 4.84 34.20
CA ALA A 798 3.97 3.86 34.63
C ALA A 798 4.86 3.36 33.48
N GLY A 799 4.60 3.80 32.25
CA GLY A 799 5.30 3.38 31.05
C GLY A 799 4.38 2.73 30.01
N PRO A 800 4.97 2.30 28.87
CA PRO A 800 4.23 1.65 27.79
C PRO A 800 3.80 0.23 28.16
N VAL A 801 2.57 -0.12 27.82
CA VAL A 801 1.98 -1.44 28.02
C VAL A 801 1.59 -2.03 26.65
N GLY A 802 2.12 -3.21 26.34
CA GLY A 802 1.65 -4.01 25.22
C GLY A 802 0.26 -4.60 25.53
N PRO A 803 -0.73 -4.52 24.63
CA PRO A 803 -2.08 -5.04 24.90
C PRO A 803 -2.10 -6.50 25.37
N GLY A 804 -1.21 -7.33 24.84
CA GLY A 804 -1.10 -8.76 25.17
C GLY A 804 -0.79 -9.05 26.64
N VAL A 805 -0.15 -8.11 27.37
CA VAL A 805 0.09 -8.24 28.83
C VAL A 805 -1.23 -8.40 29.58
N VAL A 806 -2.27 -7.71 29.13
CA VAL A 806 -3.60 -7.71 29.73
C VAL A 806 -4.50 -8.75 29.08
N GLU A 807 -4.47 -8.83 27.75
CA GLU A 807 -5.39 -9.68 26.97
C GLU A 807 -5.13 -11.17 27.20
N THR A 808 -3.87 -11.61 27.25
CA THR A 808 -3.55 -13.05 27.40
C THR A 808 -4.11 -13.68 28.68
N PRO A 809 -3.90 -13.12 29.89
CA PRO A 809 -4.50 -13.68 31.10
C PRO A 809 -6.02 -13.50 31.16
N VAL A 810 -6.59 -12.44 30.56
CA VAL A 810 -8.04 -12.23 30.52
C VAL A 810 -8.74 -13.21 29.57
N ASP A 811 -8.12 -13.53 28.43
CA ASP A 811 -8.63 -14.51 27.47
C ASP A 811 -8.63 -15.94 28.03
N ALA A 812 -7.90 -16.20 29.12
CA ALA A 812 -7.92 -17.49 29.82
C ALA A 812 -9.16 -17.66 30.74
N LEU A 813 -9.95 -16.61 30.96
CA LEU A 813 -11.17 -16.69 31.76
C LEU A 813 -12.27 -17.47 30.99
N PRO A 814 -12.92 -18.50 31.57
CA PRO A 814 -13.85 -19.38 30.84
C PRO A 814 -15.03 -18.66 30.17
N GLN A 815 -15.51 -17.56 30.78
CA GLN A 815 -16.64 -16.80 30.24
C GLN A 815 -16.25 -15.74 29.20
N VAL A 816 -14.95 -15.51 28.96
CA VAL A 816 -14.44 -14.56 27.98
C VAL A 816 -14.08 -15.31 26.70
N ARG A 817 -14.63 -14.89 25.56
CA ARG A 817 -14.25 -15.43 24.26
C ARG A 817 -12.95 -14.81 23.76
N ARG A 818 -12.86 -13.49 23.90
CA ARG A 818 -11.73 -12.63 23.52
C ARG A 818 -11.81 -11.32 24.29
N SER A 819 -10.69 -10.65 24.43
CA SER A 819 -10.57 -9.33 25.05
C SER A 819 -9.75 -8.38 24.18
N ALA A 820 -9.93 -7.08 24.42
CA ALA A 820 -9.15 -6.02 23.82
C ALA A 820 -8.75 -5.00 24.89
N ALA A 821 -7.45 -4.82 25.11
CA ALA A 821 -6.94 -3.77 25.97
C ALA A 821 -6.68 -2.51 25.13
N VAL A 822 -7.24 -1.38 25.57
CA VAL A 822 -7.12 -0.08 24.89
C VAL A 822 -6.76 1.04 25.87
N GLY A 823 -6.04 2.04 25.39
CA GLY A 823 -5.74 3.25 26.13
C GLY A 823 -6.79 4.33 25.89
N VAL A 824 -7.33 4.91 26.98
CA VAL A 824 -8.27 6.05 26.92
C VAL A 824 -7.63 7.28 27.56
N GLY A 825 -7.75 8.42 26.88
CA GLY A 825 -7.19 9.70 27.32
C GLY A 825 -5.85 10.07 26.65
N PRO A 826 -5.18 11.14 27.14
CA PRO A 826 -3.96 11.66 26.53
C PRO A 826 -2.78 10.69 26.62
N ALA A 827 -1.96 10.64 25.56
CA ALA A 827 -0.74 9.83 25.53
C ALA A 827 0.20 10.14 26.70
N GLY A 828 0.84 9.10 27.25
CA GLY A 828 1.65 9.16 28.47
C GLY A 828 0.85 9.15 29.77
N THR A 829 -0.48 9.28 29.70
CA THR A 829 -1.38 9.28 30.87
C THR A 829 -2.62 8.42 30.68
N GLN A 830 -2.60 7.52 29.69
CA GLN A 830 -3.78 6.76 29.30
C GLN A 830 -4.21 5.79 30.41
N ALA A 831 -5.52 5.74 30.64
CA ALA A 831 -6.15 4.72 31.45
C ALA A 831 -6.31 3.44 30.63
N VAL A 832 -5.98 2.28 31.21
CA VAL A 832 -6.17 0.98 30.56
C VAL A 832 -7.63 0.56 30.72
N VAL A 833 -8.30 0.30 29.59
CA VAL A 833 -9.68 -0.19 29.54
C VAL A 833 -9.70 -1.53 28.81
N VAL A 834 -10.42 -2.50 29.37
CA VAL A 834 -10.57 -3.84 28.76
C VAL A 834 -11.98 -3.96 28.19
N VAL A 835 -12.08 -4.29 26.91
CA VAL A 835 -13.36 -4.57 26.24
C VAL A 835 -13.46 -6.08 26.01
N LEU A 836 -14.52 -6.69 26.52
CA LEU A 836 -14.74 -8.13 26.49
C LEU A 836 -15.75 -8.52 25.41
N GLU A 837 -15.50 -9.66 24.80
CA GLU A 837 -16.49 -10.41 24.04
C GLU A 837 -16.87 -11.69 24.79
N PRO A 838 -18.17 -11.94 25.05
CA PRO A 838 -18.62 -13.09 25.81
C PRO A 838 -18.43 -14.42 25.08
N ALA A 839 -18.11 -15.46 25.83
CA ALA A 839 -18.26 -16.84 25.38
C ALA A 839 -19.74 -17.14 25.08
N SER A 840 -20.02 -18.15 24.25
CA SER A 840 -21.40 -18.49 23.89
C SER A 840 -22.21 -18.84 25.14
N GLY A 841 -23.34 -18.14 25.33
CA GLY A 841 -24.21 -18.31 26.50
C GLY A 841 -23.74 -17.60 27.77
N ALA A 842 -22.61 -16.88 27.76
CA ALA A 842 -22.15 -16.10 28.90
C ALA A 842 -22.78 -14.69 28.90
N GLU A 843 -23.29 -14.26 30.05
CA GLU A 843 -23.72 -12.88 30.29
C GLU A 843 -22.66 -12.13 31.10
N LEU A 844 -21.91 -11.24 30.44
CA LEU A 844 -20.84 -10.47 31.08
C LEU A 844 -21.26 -9.07 31.54
N GLY A 845 -22.35 -8.53 30.99
CA GLY A 845 -22.81 -7.15 31.20
C GLY A 845 -24.22 -7.04 31.80
N PHE A 846 -24.77 -5.82 31.81
CA PHE A 846 -26.13 -5.51 32.30
C PHE A 846 -27.08 -5.11 31.16
N GLY A 847 -27.84 -6.05 30.60
CA GLY A 847 -28.79 -5.75 29.52
C GLY A 847 -28.09 -5.07 28.34
N SER A 848 -28.51 -3.86 27.99
CA SER A 848 -27.90 -3.06 26.90
C SER A 848 -26.74 -2.16 27.36
N SER A 849 -26.36 -2.18 28.64
CA SER A 849 -25.23 -1.40 29.14
C SER A 849 -23.91 -1.99 28.64
N PRO A 850 -22.97 -1.15 28.15
CA PRO A 850 -21.63 -1.60 27.76
C PRO A 850 -20.74 -1.91 28.96
N LEU A 851 -21.19 -1.75 30.21
CA LEU A 851 -20.40 -2.05 31.41
C LEU A 851 -20.47 -3.54 31.77
N ALA A 852 -19.32 -4.12 32.12
CA ALA A 852 -19.28 -5.45 32.70
C ALA A 852 -19.88 -5.48 34.13
N GLN A 853 -20.39 -6.63 34.53
CA GLN A 853 -20.84 -6.85 35.90
C GLN A 853 -19.67 -6.68 36.90
N PRO A 854 -19.92 -6.27 38.17
CA PRO A 854 -18.87 -6.06 39.15
C PRO A 854 -17.98 -7.29 39.39
N GLU A 855 -18.56 -8.49 39.36
CA GLU A 855 -17.82 -9.74 39.52
C GLU A 855 -16.85 -9.97 38.36
N VAL A 856 -17.33 -9.85 37.12
CA VAL A 856 -16.51 -9.95 35.90
C VAL A 856 -15.41 -8.89 35.93
N SER A 857 -15.73 -7.67 36.33
CA SER A 857 -14.75 -6.58 36.45
C SER A 857 -13.66 -6.90 37.48
N ARG A 858 -14.01 -7.55 38.60
CA ARG A 858 -13.04 -7.97 39.62
C ARG A 858 -12.12 -9.06 39.07
N GLN A 859 -12.68 -10.08 38.43
CA GLN A 859 -11.92 -11.18 37.84
C GLN A 859 -10.97 -10.70 36.75
N VAL A 860 -11.37 -9.75 35.91
CA VAL A 860 -10.49 -9.13 34.92
C VAL A 860 -9.34 -8.38 35.59
N ARG A 861 -9.61 -7.62 36.67
CA ARG A 861 -8.56 -6.91 37.41
C ARG A 861 -7.58 -7.87 38.12
N GLU A 862 -8.10 -8.96 38.67
CA GLU A 862 -7.30 -10.03 39.29
C GLU A 862 -6.42 -10.74 38.25
N ALA A 863 -6.97 -11.08 37.08
CA ALA A 863 -6.23 -11.67 35.97
C ALA A 863 -5.17 -10.71 35.41
N SER A 864 -5.46 -9.40 35.38
CA SER A 864 -4.58 -8.35 34.88
C SER A 864 -3.68 -7.76 35.96
N SER A 865 -3.38 -8.49 37.05
CA SER A 865 -2.80 -7.96 38.29
C SER A 865 -1.57 -7.04 38.15
N GLU A 866 -0.78 -7.18 37.08
CA GLU A 866 0.39 -6.33 36.79
C GLU A 866 0.03 -4.96 36.20
N VAL A 867 -1.18 -4.80 35.66
CA VAL A 867 -1.64 -3.59 34.96
C VAL A 867 -2.94 -3.08 35.57
N PRO A 868 -2.99 -1.84 36.08
CA PRO A 868 -4.19 -1.30 36.69
C PRO A 868 -5.28 -1.02 35.64
N VAL A 869 -6.23 -1.96 35.51
CA VAL A 869 -7.40 -1.81 34.64
C VAL A 869 -8.38 -0.82 35.27
N SER A 870 -8.70 0.26 34.55
CA SER A 870 -9.57 1.33 35.05
C SER A 870 -11.05 1.03 34.84
N ALA A 871 -11.41 0.40 33.72
CA ALA A 871 -12.77 0.01 33.40
C ALA A 871 -12.82 -1.29 32.58
N VAL A 872 -13.94 -2.01 32.69
CA VAL A 872 -14.21 -3.23 31.92
C VAL A 872 -15.53 -3.05 31.20
N LEU A 873 -15.48 -3.11 29.87
CA LEU A 873 -16.61 -2.93 28.97
C LEU A 873 -16.94 -4.26 28.28
N VAL A 874 -18.15 -4.39 27.75
CA VAL A 874 -18.64 -5.58 27.06
C VAL A 874 -19.26 -5.17 25.74
N VAL A 875 -18.98 -5.95 24.70
CA VAL A 875 -19.60 -5.87 23.38
C VAL A 875 -20.06 -7.26 22.95
N ASP A 876 -21.08 -7.32 22.09
CA ASP A 876 -21.54 -8.59 21.53
C ASP A 876 -20.47 -9.24 20.64
N ARG A 877 -19.73 -8.41 19.91
CA ARG A 877 -18.64 -8.83 19.03
C ARG A 877 -17.58 -7.75 18.92
N LEU A 878 -16.31 -8.11 19.08
CA LEU A 878 -15.21 -7.19 18.81
C LEU A 878 -15.09 -6.93 17.30
N PRO A 879 -14.87 -5.68 16.86
CA PRO A 879 -14.57 -5.38 15.47
C PRO A 879 -13.24 -6.03 15.10
N THR A 880 -13.24 -6.91 14.09
CA THR A 880 -12.04 -7.60 13.61
C THR A 880 -11.91 -7.57 12.10
N ASP A 881 -10.73 -7.95 11.59
CA ASP A 881 -10.49 -8.06 10.16
C ASP A 881 -11.43 -9.06 9.47
N ILE A 882 -11.93 -8.70 8.29
CA ILE A 882 -12.86 -9.53 7.50
C ILE A 882 -12.22 -10.87 7.08
N ARG A 883 -10.89 -10.91 6.91
CA ARG A 883 -10.18 -12.04 6.32
C ARG A 883 -10.09 -13.25 7.25
N HIS A 884 -9.78 -13.03 8.53
CA HIS A 884 -9.59 -14.12 9.50
C HIS A 884 -10.48 -14.00 10.73
N ASN A 885 -11.24 -12.90 10.86
CA ASN A 885 -12.03 -12.58 12.06
C ASN A 885 -11.16 -12.72 13.32
N SER A 886 -9.97 -12.12 13.31
CA SER A 886 -8.94 -12.35 14.35
C SER A 886 -8.22 -11.08 14.82
N LYS A 887 -7.91 -10.14 13.91
CA LYS A 887 -7.19 -8.91 14.22
C LYS A 887 -8.17 -7.84 14.65
N ILE A 888 -8.18 -7.52 15.94
CA ILE A 888 -9.08 -6.54 16.56
C ILE A 888 -8.71 -5.11 16.15
N ASP A 889 -9.71 -4.30 15.75
CA ASP A 889 -9.58 -2.86 15.53
C ASP A 889 -9.58 -2.09 16.87
N ARG A 890 -8.42 -2.07 17.51
CA ARG A 890 -8.24 -1.43 18.83
C ARG A 890 -8.36 0.08 18.76
N THR A 891 -8.07 0.70 17.62
CA THR A 891 -8.21 2.16 17.44
C THR A 891 -9.68 2.56 17.49
N ALA A 892 -10.55 1.84 16.76
CA ALA A 892 -11.99 2.07 16.82
C ALA A 892 -12.53 1.83 18.24
N LEU A 893 -12.08 0.76 18.90
CA LEU A 893 -12.49 0.43 20.27
C LEU A 893 -12.02 1.48 21.29
N ALA A 894 -10.82 2.04 21.15
CA ALA A 894 -10.33 3.09 22.04
C ALA A 894 -11.22 4.34 21.95
N GLY A 895 -11.54 4.79 20.73
CA GLY A 895 -12.43 5.93 20.51
C GLY A 895 -13.87 5.67 20.97
N TRP A 896 -14.36 4.45 20.80
CA TRP A 896 -15.66 4.02 21.33
C TRP A 896 -15.68 4.01 22.86
N ALA A 897 -14.66 3.42 23.50
CA ALA A 897 -14.53 3.35 24.94
C ALA A 897 -14.44 4.74 25.57
N GLU A 898 -13.73 5.68 24.93
CA GLU A 898 -13.68 7.08 25.35
C GLU A 898 -15.07 7.73 25.35
N GLN A 899 -15.88 7.49 24.31
CA GLN A 899 -17.25 8.01 24.26
C GLN A 899 -18.15 7.39 25.33
N VAL A 900 -18.04 6.08 25.56
CA VAL A 900 -18.77 5.36 26.62
C VAL A 900 -18.44 5.97 27.98
N LEU A 901 -17.15 6.12 28.30
CA LEU A 901 -16.69 6.63 29.59
C LEU A 901 -16.98 8.13 29.77
N ALA A 902 -17.11 8.87 28.67
CA ALA A 902 -17.60 10.25 28.68
C ALA A 902 -19.13 10.37 28.84
N GLY A 903 -19.86 9.25 29.01
CA GLY A 903 -21.31 9.22 29.18
C GLY A 903 -22.10 9.56 27.91
N ARG A 904 -21.47 9.47 26.73
CA ARG A 904 -22.13 9.74 25.45
C ARG A 904 -22.93 8.53 24.99
N ARG A 905 -23.97 8.78 24.20
CA ARG A 905 -24.69 7.70 23.52
C ARG A 905 -23.81 7.14 22.41
N VAL A 906 -23.53 5.85 22.48
CA VAL A 906 -22.73 5.12 21.48
C VAL A 906 -23.58 4.07 20.78
N ASN A 907 -23.18 3.71 19.56
CA ASN A 907 -23.66 2.53 18.87
C ASN A 907 -22.67 1.38 19.09
N THR A 908 -22.97 0.20 18.55
CA THR A 908 -22.00 -0.90 18.45
C THR A 908 -20.74 -0.41 17.71
N PRO A 909 -19.54 -0.69 18.25
CA PRO A 909 -18.27 -0.24 17.66
C PRO A 909 -17.95 -0.84 16.30
#